data_AF-A0A9Q0BEA9-F1
#
_entry.id   AF-A0A9Q0BEA9-F1
#
_cell.length_a   1.000
_cell.length_b   1.000
_cell.length_c   1.000
_cell.angle_alpha   90.00
_cell.angle_beta   90.00
_cell.angle_gamma   90.00
#
_symmetry.space_group_name_H-M   'P 1'
#
loop_
_entity.id
_entity.type
_entity.pdbx_description
1 polymer ?
#
loop_
_entity_poly.entity_id
_entity_poly.type
_entity_poly.pdbx_seq_one_letter_code
_entity_poly.pdbx_strand_id
1 'polypeptide(L)'
;MGDERDYDGYNPPKRRRVEHTRPDSRYQDGSRSSTPRTQSRYAPTPRRENDVPEPDDEDSKALDRDWYGGDEFGGHSFGDDTHNPFASYESSAWEGQQTEKAKSEKMNNRYDAWKEQKNRENDAWETNRMLVSGVAQRRDMASDFNEEEGTRIHLLVHDLKPPFLDGRHIFTKQVDPVPAVRDYQSDMAVFSRKGSKLVKEVRQQRERQRQAQQATSLAGTTLGNIMGAKEEDGDSALPVAGEDDADKAGGERKGNKFSTHMKKGEGSSNFSQTKSLREQREFLPAFAVREDLLRVIRENQVTIVIGETGSGKTTQLTQFLKEDGYGDKGMIGCTQPRRVAAMSVAKRVAEEMEVPLGSTVGYAIRFEDCTSKETVVKYMTDGVLLRESLNEPDLDRYSCIIMDEAHERALNTDILMGLVKKILRRRRDLKLIVTSATMNAKRFSDFFGGAPEFTIPGRTFPVDVMFHRSPVEDYVEQAVQQVLAIHVSMDQGDILVFMTGQEDIEVTCEQVRKKLDALNDPPKLEILPIYSQMPADLQAKIFDRAAPGVRKCIVATNIAETSLTVDGIKYVVDAGYSKLKVYNPKMGMDTLQITPISQANSSQRSGRAGRTGPGKAFRLYTEKAFKEELYIQTIPEIQRTNLSNTVLMLKSLGVKDLLDFDFMDPPPQDTILTSMFDLWALGALDNLGELTDLGRKMSAFPMDPSLSKLLITAEQYGCSEEMITIVSMLSVPSVFYRPKERQDEADAQREKFWVHESDHLTYLQVYSAWKANGFSDNWCVKHFLHPKSLRRAKEIRDQLLDIVKMQKMQLISCGMDWDLIRKAICSGYYHQAAKYKGSGEYINLRTNLAVQLHPTSALYAGHPPDYVVYHELILTSKVFVSTVTAVDPHWLADLGGVFYSIKEKGYSVRDKRITETEFNRKMEIEAKMAEDKRRDEDRKYAEEERTVKKKIGSDGKKFVTQGAVKKPVIKRRGRGF
;
A
#
# COMPACT_ATOMS: atom_id res chain seq x y z
N MET A 1 23.96 15.68 60.99
CA MET A 1 24.22 14.67 62.04
C MET A 1 24.02 13.34 61.34
N GLY A 2 25.04 12.73 60.72
CA GLY A 2 26.38 12.42 61.24
C GLY A 2 26.32 11.00 61.84
N ASP A 3 27.26 10.09 61.72
CA ASP A 3 28.61 9.95 61.12
C ASP A 3 28.89 8.42 61.24
N GLU A 4 29.61 7.72 60.36
CA GLU A 4 31.03 7.27 60.48
C GLU A 4 31.30 6.35 59.25
N ARG A 5 32.30 6.57 58.35
CA ARG A 5 33.78 6.38 58.43
C ARG A 5 34.22 4.92 58.63
N ASP A 6 35.21 4.31 57.97
CA ASP A 6 36.31 4.69 57.05
C ASP A 6 36.80 3.40 56.33
N TYR A 7 37.32 3.48 55.09
CA TYR A 7 38.72 3.17 54.75
C TYR A 7 39.05 3.40 53.25
N ASP A 8 40.21 4.03 53.07
CA ASP A 8 40.84 4.71 51.92
C ASP A 8 41.23 3.84 50.69
N GLY A 9 41.53 4.37 49.50
CA GLY A 9 41.70 5.77 49.09
C GLY A 9 42.16 5.97 47.63
N TYR A 10 41.94 7.21 47.16
CA TYR A 10 42.76 8.09 46.28
C TYR A 10 43.47 7.58 44.99
N ASN A 11 42.91 7.98 43.83
CA ASN A 11 43.45 8.73 42.65
C ASN A 11 44.96 9.09 42.56
N PRO A 12 45.55 9.59 41.42
CA PRO A 12 45.16 9.73 39.98
C PRO A 12 46.37 9.39 38.99
N PRO A 13 46.80 10.21 37.98
CA PRO A 13 46.37 10.36 36.57
C PRO A 13 47.44 9.99 35.46
N LYS A 14 47.09 10.30 34.21
CA LYS A 14 47.80 10.17 32.90
C LYS A 14 49.31 10.52 32.81
N ARG A 15 49.99 9.81 31.86
CA ARG A 15 51.10 10.16 30.91
C ARG A 15 52.49 9.52 31.12
N ARG A 16 53.04 9.03 29.98
CA ARG A 16 54.45 8.91 29.50
C ARG A 16 55.42 7.88 30.12
N ARG A 17 56.03 7.05 29.24
CA ARG A 17 57.44 6.58 29.16
C ARG A 17 57.58 5.79 27.84
N VAL A 18 58.55 5.91 26.92
CA VAL A 18 59.99 6.28 26.89
C VAL A 18 60.92 5.26 27.56
N GLU A 19 61.56 4.45 26.68
CA GLU A 19 62.97 3.97 26.61
C GLU A 19 63.57 3.17 27.79
N HIS A 20 64.58 2.30 27.67
CA HIS A 20 65.43 1.76 26.59
C HIS A 20 66.24 0.60 27.22
N THR A 21 66.72 -0.35 26.40
CA THR A 21 68.11 -0.88 26.51
C THR A 21 68.62 -1.32 25.13
N ARG A 22 69.84 -0.89 24.80
CA ARG A 22 70.69 -1.11 23.60
C ARG A 22 71.74 -2.22 23.91
N PRO A 23 72.76 -2.57 23.06
CA PRO A 23 73.27 -2.00 21.78
C PRO A 23 73.42 -3.09 20.67
N ASP A 24 73.96 -2.95 19.44
CA ASP A 24 75.14 -2.23 18.93
C ASP A 24 75.23 -2.30 17.37
N SER A 25 75.83 -1.27 16.74
CA SER A 25 76.55 -1.21 15.41
C SER A 25 75.94 -1.79 14.11
N ARG A 26 76.09 -1.29 12.87
CA ARG A 26 76.76 -0.16 12.17
C ARG A 26 76.28 -0.19 10.69
N TYR A 27 76.05 0.99 10.07
CA TYR A 27 76.41 1.44 8.67
C TYR A 27 76.07 0.54 7.45
N GLN A 28 75.67 0.99 6.24
CA GLN A 28 75.55 2.28 5.55
C GLN A 28 74.82 2.07 4.19
N ASP A 29 74.12 3.12 3.73
CA ASP A 29 73.97 3.62 2.35
C ASP A 29 73.32 2.85 1.17
N GLY A 30 72.69 3.64 0.29
CA GLY A 30 72.89 3.47 -1.16
C GLY A 30 71.73 3.05 -2.07
N SER A 31 70.88 4.01 -2.45
CA SER A 31 70.35 4.32 -3.80
C SER A 31 70.22 3.27 -4.94
N ARG A 32 69.05 3.34 -5.60
CA ARG A 32 68.79 3.41 -7.07
C ARG A 32 69.05 2.21 -8.01
N SER A 33 67.99 1.99 -8.80
CA SER A 33 67.94 1.75 -10.27
C SER A 33 68.28 0.38 -10.87
N SER A 34 67.24 -0.15 -11.54
CA SER A 34 67.22 -0.71 -12.91
C SER A 34 68.06 -1.95 -13.24
N THR A 35 67.34 -3.08 -13.50
CA THR A 35 67.36 -4.00 -14.68
C THR A 35 68.71 -4.38 -15.35
N PRO A 36 68.89 -5.52 -16.07
CA PRO A 36 67.90 -6.45 -16.64
C PRO A 36 68.29 -7.97 -16.69
N ARG A 37 67.31 -8.77 -17.15
CA ARG A 37 67.37 -9.95 -18.05
C ARG A 37 68.31 -11.16 -17.82
N THR A 38 67.70 -12.29 -18.23
CA THR A 38 68.20 -13.49 -18.96
C THR A 38 68.51 -14.79 -18.19
N GLN A 39 67.55 -15.73 -18.34
CA GLN A 39 67.69 -17.13 -18.77
C GLN A 39 68.91 -17.95 -18.33
N SER A 40 68.68 -19.07 -17.64
CA SER A 40 68.70 -20.42 -18.25
C SER A 40 68.60 -21.52 -17.17
N ARG A 41 68.05 -22.66 -17.61
CA ARG A 41 67.73 -23.91 -16.91
C ARG A 41 68.98 -24.72 -16.53
N TYR A 42 69.00 -25.38 -15.36
CA TYR A 42 68.84 -26.85 -15.16
C TYR A 42 69.41 -27.32 -13.78
N ALA A 43 68.52 -27.94 -12.97
CA ALA A 43 68.68 -29.06 -11.99
C ALA A 43 69.71 -28.99 -10.82
N PRO A 44 69.66 -29.85 -9.77
CA PRO A 44 68.67 -30.88 -9.37
C PRO A 44 68.21 -30.80 -7.89
N THR A 45 67.26 -31.68 -7.54
CA THR A 45 66.70 -31.99 -6.20
C THR A 45 67.70 -32.64 -5.22
N PRO A 46 67.33 -32.71 -3.92
CA PRO A 46 67.55 -33.94 -3.16
C PRO A 46 66.25 -34.52 -2.56
N ARG A 47 66.10 -35.84 -2.72
CA ARG A 47 65.10 -36.73 -2.09
C ARG A 47 65.61 -37.27 -0.75
N ARG A 48 64.68 -37.67 0.13
CA ARG A 48 64.57 -39.00 0.83
C ARG A 48 63.64 -38.85 2.06
N GLU A 49 62.80 -39.81 2.48
CA GLU A 49 62.35 -41.12 1.99
C GLU A 49 61.25 -41.64 2.97
N ASN A 50 60.38 -42.53 2.47
CA ASN A 50 59.65 -43.62 3.15
C ASN A 50 58.19 -43.44 3.64
N ASP A 51 57.27 -43.75 2.71
CA ASP A 51 56.30 -44.87 2.71
C ASP A 51 55.24 -45.00 3.82
N VAL A 52 54.06 -44.45 3.51
CA VAL A 52 52.74 -45.00 3.85
C VAL A 52 51.95 -45.06 2.53
N PRO A 53 51.18 -46.11 2.22
CA PRO A 53 50.44 -46.21 0.95
C PRO A 53 49.49 -45.02 0.81
N GLU A 54 49.68 -44.19 -0.22
CA GLU A 54 48.75 -43.11 -0.52
C GLU A 54 47.39 -43.69 -0.95
N PRO A 55 46.27 -43.10 -0.49
CA PRO A 55 44.94 -43.46 -0.96
C PRO A 55 44.83 -43.15 -2.46
N ASP A 56 44.09 -43.97 -3.19
CA ASP A 56 43.87 -43.78 -4.63
C ASP A 56 43.24 -42.41 -4.90
N ASP A 57 43.51 -41.85 -6.08
CA ASP A 57 43.01 -40.53 -6.53
C ASP A 57 41.47 -40.48 -6.56
N GLU A 58 40.79 -41.61 -6.45
CA GLU A 58 39.33 -41.70 -6.29
C GLU A 58 38.84 -41.37 -4.87
N ASP A 59 39.56 -41.74 -3.81
CA ASP A 59 39.16 -41.47 -2.43
C ASP A 59 39.38 -39.99 -2.05
N SER A 60 40.44 -39.39 -2.56
CA SER A 60 40.67 -37.94 -2.41
C SER A 60 39.66 -37.12 -3.21
N LYS A 61 39.23 -37.61 -4.39
CA LYS A 61 38.14 -36.99 -5.17
C LYS A 61 36.76 -37.23 -4.56
N ALA A 62 36.55 -38.32 -3.83
CA ALA A 62 35.29 -38.58 -3.12
C ALA A 62 35.11 -37.63 -1.92
N LEU A 63 36.18 -37.40 -1.15
CA LEU A 63 36.19 -36.44 -0.03
C LEU A 63 36.05 -34.98 -0.50
N ASP A 64 36.68 -34.61 -1.62
CA ASP A 64 36.51 -33.26 -2.21
C ASP A 64 35.11 -33.08 -2.83
N ARG A 65 34.50 -34.15 -3.35
CA ARG A 65 33.12 -34.10 -3.90
C ARG A 65 32.07 -33.93 -2.80
N ASP A 66 32.27 -34.54 -1.63
CA ASP A 66 31.38 -34.38 -0.48
C ASP A 66 31.51 -33.00 0.18
N TRP A 67 32.67 -32.35 0.10
CA TRP A 67 32.86 -30.99 0.62
C TRP A 67 32.19 -29.89 -0.23
N TYR A 68 32.05 -30.11 -1.54
CA TYR A 68 31.42 -29.15 -2.46
C TYR A 68 30.00 -29.53 -2.91
N GLY A 69 29.49 -30.71 -2.52
CA GLY A 69 28.13 -31.16 -2.81
C GLY A 69 27.07 -30.69 -1.79
N GLY A 70 27.48 -30.10 -0.68
CA GLY A 70 26.60 -29.68 0.40
C GLY A 70 26.33 -28.18 0.40
N ASP A 71 25.61 -27.65 -0.58
CA ASP A 71 24.92 -26.36 -0.43
C ASP A 71 23.78 -26.15 -1.47
N GLU A 72 22.80 -27.05 -1.46
CA GLU A 72 21.42 -26.71 -1.84
C GLU A 72 20.42 -27.66 -1.15
N PHE A 73 20.31 -27.53 0.18
CA PHE A 73 19.12 -27.68 1.06
C PHE A 73 19.58 -28.07 2.48
N GLY A 74 19.65 -27.09 3.38
CA GLY A 74 19.91 -27.34 4.80
C GLY A 74 18.72 -27.97 5.52
N GLY A 75 18.99 -29.02 6.30
CA GLY A 75 18.08 -29.52 7.34
C GLY A 75 18.31 -30.95 7.79
N HIS A 76 19.37 -31.20 8.57
CA HIS A 76 19.54 -32.44 9.33
C HIS A 76 18.37 -32.68 10.31
N SER A 77 17.81 -33.89 10.32
CA SER A 77 17.42 -34.57 11.55
C SER A 77 17.51 -36.08 11.37
N PHE A 78 18.11 -36.71 12.37
CA PHE A 78 18.35 -38.14 12.54
C PHE A 78 17.10 -39.01 12.38
N GLY A 79 17.27 -40.23 11.88
CA GLY A 79 16.27 -41.29 11.98
C GLY A 79 16.44 -42.40 10.95
N ASP A 80 17.24 -43.40 11.33
CA ASP A 80 17.39 -44.73 10.72
C ASP A 80 16.05 -45.38 10.37
N ASP A 81 15.92 -45.93 9.16
CA ASP A 81 15.28 -47.25 8.99
C ASP A 81 15.46 -47.80 7.56
N THR A 82 15.88 -49.07 7.51
CA THR A 82 15.76 -50.03 6.38
C THR A 82 16.87 -50.08 5.32
N HIS A 83 17.91 -50.84 5.69
CA HIS A 83 18.48 -51.88 4.81
C HIS A 83 17.34 -52.63 4.09
N ASN A 84 17.22 -52.46 2.78
CA ASN A 84 16.49 -53.41 1.94
C ASN A 84 17.26 -53.65 0.63
N PRO A 85 18.08 -54.71 0.52
CA PRO A 85 18.98 -54.94 -0.61
C PRO A 85 18.30 -55.59 -1.83
N PHE A 86 16.99 -55.46 -2.00
CA PHE A 86 16.23 -56.17 -3.05
C PHE A 86 15.24 -55.34 -3.90
N ALA A 87 15.21 -54.01 -3.80
CA ALA A 87 14.27 -53.19 -4.59
C ALA A 87 14.83 -52.68 -5.94
N SER A 88 15.88 -53.30 -6.46
CA SER A 88 16.40 -53.02 -7.80
C SER A 88 15.95 -54.13 -8.77
N TYR A 89 14.76 -54.00 -9.35
CA TYR A 89 14.49 -54.47 -10.72
C TYR A 89 13.15 -53.88 -11.19
N GLU A 90 13.14 -53.32 -12.41
CA GLU A 90 12.02 -52.65 -13.10
C GLU A 90 11.88 -51.11 -12.91
N SER A 91 12.91 -50.35 -13.34
CA SER A 91 12.72 -49.04 -14.02
C SER A 91 13.97 -48.46 -14.70
N SER A 92 15.08 -49.20 -14.72
CA SER A 92 16.42 -48.70 -15.09
C SER A 92 16.76 -48.64 -16.59
N ALA A 93 15.77 -48.70 -17.50
CA ALA A 93 16.03 -48.56 -18.94
C ALA A 93 15.76 -47.14 -19.49
N TRP A 94 14.82 -46.41 -18.88
CA TRP A 94 14.34 -45.13 -19.43
C TRP A 94 15.08 -43.92 -18.86
N GLU A 95 15.42 -43.95 -17.56
CA GLU A 95 16.24 -42.90 -16.91
C GLU A 95 17.71 -42.89 -17.37
N GLY A 96 18.28 -44.07 -17.69
CA GLY A 96 19.62 -44.17 -18.26
C GLY A 96 19.72 -43.51 -19.65
N GLN A 97 18.69 -43.69 -20.47
CA GLN A 97 18.65 -43.10 -21.81
C GLN A 97 18.46 -41.58 -21.81
N GLN A 98 17.69 -41.03 -20.86
CA GLN A 98 17.54 -39.58 -20.74
C GLN A 98 18.79 -38.91 -20.17
N THR A 99 19.47 -39.54 -19.21
CA THR A 99 20.69 -38.99 -18.61
C THR A 99 21.88 -39.04 -19.56
N GLU A 100 21.99 -40.07 -20.42
CA GLU A 100 22.98 -40.10 -21.50
C GLU A 100 22.71 -39.07 -22.60
N LYS A 101 21.45 -38.87 -23.01
CA LYS A 101 21.06 -37.81 -23.96
C LYS A 101 21.32 -36.40 -23.41
N ALA A 102 21.00 -36.15 -22.14
CA ALA A 102 21.27 -34.86 -21.50
C ALA A 102 22.77 -34.58 -21.34
N LYS A 103 23.60 -35.63 -21.12
CA LYS A 103 25.06 -35.50 -21.08
C LYS A 103 25.66 -35.31 -22.48
N SER A 104 25.14 -35.95 -23.51
CA SER A 104 25.62 -35.78 -24.90
C SER A 104 25.24 -34.42 -25.49
N GLU A 105 24.04 -33.90 -25.18
CA GLU A 105 23.63 -32.53 -25.56
C GLU A 105 24.44 -31.45 -24.83
N LYS A 106 24.76 -31.64 -23.54
CA LYS A 106 25.63 -30.71 -22.80
C LYS A 106 27.10 -30.75 -23.28
N MET A 107 27.60 -31.91 -23.71
CA MET A 107 28.92 -32.06 -24.33
C MET A 107 28.98 -31.40 -25.71
N ASN A 108 27.97 -31.60 -26.56
CA ASN A 108 27.89 -30.96 -27.88
C ASN A 108 27.75 -29.44 -27.77
N ASN A 109 26.91 -28.92 -26.86
CA ASN A 109 26.77 -27.48 -26.67
C ASN A 109 28.05 -26.81 -26.13
N ARG A 110 28.84 -27.51 -25.30
CA ARG A 110 30.16 -27.00 -24.86
C ARG A 110 31.21 -27.06 -25.98
N TYR A 111 31.17 -28.11 -26.80
CA TYR A 111 32.09 -28.27 -27.92
C TYR A 111 31.81 -27.23 -29.03
N ASP A 112 30.54 -26.95 -29.30
CA ASP A 112 30.12 -25.91 -30.25
C ASP A 112 30.44 -24.51 -29.72
N ALA A 113 30.17 -24.21 -28.44
CA ALA A 113 30.51 -22.92 -27.83
C ALA A 113 32.03 -22.66 -27.81
N TRP A 114 32.84 -23.68 -27.53
CA TRP A 114 34.31 -23.56 -27.54
C TRP A 114 34.86 -23.38 -28.96
N LYS A 115 34.28 -24.08 -29.95
CA LYS A 115 34.67 -23.96 -31.36
C LYS A 115 34.27 -22.60 -31.93
N GLU A 116 33.11 -22.08 -31.55
CA GLU A 116 32.62 -20.76 -31.94
C GLU A 116 33.45 -19.63 -31.30
N GLN A 117 33.83 -19.79 -30.04
CA GLN A 117 34.74 -18.85 -29.37
C GLN A 117 36.15 -18.87 -29.99
N LYS A 118 36.67 -20.05 -30.35
CA LYS A 118 37.96 -20.19 -31.03
C LYS A 118 37.95 -19.60 -32.44
N ASN A 119 36.85 -19.77 -33.19
CA ASN A 119 36.68 -19.12 -34.49
C ASN A 119 36.62 -17.60 -34.35
N ARG A 120 35.90 -17.08 -33.35
CA ARG A 120 35.82 -15.64 -33.09
C ARG A 120 37.17 -15.03 -32.70
N GLU A 121 37.98 -15.76 -31.94
CA GLU A 121 39.34 -15.33 -31.58
C GLU A 121 40.29 -15.39 -32.79
N ASN A 122 40.17 -16.39 -33.66
CA ASN A 122 40.93 -16.48 -34.90
C ASN A 122 40.56 -15.35 -35.87
N ASP A 123 39.26 -15.07 -36.06
CA ASP A 123 38.77 -13.98 -36.90
C ASP A 123 39.22 -12.61 -36.36
N ALA A 124 39.18 -12.42 -35.04
CA ALA A 124 39.68 -11.20 -34.38
C ALA A 124 41.20 -11.04 -34.53
N TRP A 125 41.95 -12.14 -34.54
CA TRP A 125 43.40 -12.13 -34.74
C TRP A 125 43.75 -11.84 -36.21
N GLU A 126 43.04 -12.44 -37.16
CA GLU A 126 43.24 -12.21 -38.60
C GLU A 126 42.85 -10.79 -39.00
N THR A 127 41.73 -10.27 -38.48
CA THR A 127 41.31 -8.88 -38.73
C THR A 127 42.29 -7.86 -38.14
N ASN A 128 42.79 -8.08 -36.92
CA ASN A 128 43.85 -7.22 -36.38
C ASN A 128 45.14 -7.29 -37.19
N ARG A 129 45.50 -8.46 -37.74
CA ARG A 129 46.69 -8.62 -38.58
C ARG A 129 46.51 -7.98 -39.96
N MET A 130 45.30 -7.97 -40.51
CA MET A 130 44.96 -7.27 -41.76
C MET A 130 44.89 -5.74 -41.58
N LEU A 131 44.49 -5.25 -40.40
CA LEU A 131 44.51 -3.82 -40.06
C LEU A 131 45.94 -3.29 -39.85
N VAL A 132 46.82 -4.09 -39.24
CA VAL A 132 48.23 -3.72 -39.00
C VAL A 132 49.06 -3.79 -40.29
N SER A 133 48.73 -4.68 -41.23
CA SER A 133 49.43 -4.80 -42.51
C SER A 133 48.98 -3.79 -43.56
N GLY A 134 47.95 -2.98 -43.29
CA GLY A 134 47.45 -1.93 -44.19
C GLY A 134 46.75 -2.44 -45.45
N VAL A 135 46.45 -3.74 -45.53
CA VAL A 135 45.85 -4.39 -46.71
C VAL A 135 44.31 -4.26 -46.73
N ALA A 136 43.67 -3.97 -45.59
CA ALA A 136 42.22 -3.78 -45.52
C ALA A 136 41.84 -2.28 -45.40
N GLN A 137 41.35 -1.70 -46.50
CA GLN A 137 40.51 -0.50 -46.42
C GLN A 137 39.14 -0.91 -45.87
N ARG A 138 38.63 -0.17 -44.87
CA ARG A 138 37.27 -0.36 -44.32
C ARG A 138 36.26 -0.40 -45.47
N ARG A 139 35.69 -1.57 -45.70
CA ARG A 139 34.53 -1.74 -46.57
C ARG A 139 33.37 -2.02 -45.62
N ASP A 140 32.64 -0.96 -45.31
CA ASP A 140 31.36 -1.03 -44.60
C ASP A 140 30.35 -1.75 -45.51
N MET A 141 30.29 -3.08 -45.42
CA MET A 141 29.09 -3.84 -45.73
C MET A 141 28.58 -4.41 -44.42
N ALA A 142 27.75 -3.59 -43.76
CA ALA A 142 26.88 -4.07 -42.71
C ALA A 142 25.91 -5.09 -43.34
N SER A 143 25.76 -6.22 -42.66
CA SER A 143 24.64 -7.13 -42.85
C SER A 143 23.33 -6.40 -42.58
N ASP A 144 22.41 -6.42 -43.55
CA ASP A 144 21.05 -5.83 -43.56
C ASP A 144 20.09 -6.36 -42.46
N PHE A 145 20.59 -6.99 -41.39
CA PHE A 145 19.79 -7.40 -40.23
C PHE A 145 19.97 -6.46 -39.01
N ASN A 146 20.83 -5.44 -39.09
CA ASN A 146 21.05 -4.46 -38.01
C ASN A 146 20.54 -3.04 -38.31
N GLU A 147 19.93 -2.79 -39.46
CA GLU A 147 19.37 -1.45 -39.75
C GLU A 147 18.15 -1.12 -38.88
N GLU A 148 17.40 -2.10 -38.36
CA GLU A 148 16.27 -1.83 -37.45
C GLU A 148 16.68 -1.36 -36.04
N GLU A 149 17.88 -1.70 -35.56
CA GLU A 149 18.39 -1.14 -34.28
C GLU A 149 18.92 0.28 -34.45
N GLY A 150 19.35 0.66 -35.66
CA GLY A 150 19.88 1.99 -35.97
C GLY A 150 18.83 3.11 -35.99
N THR A 151 17.55 2.76 -36.12
CA THR A 151 16.40 3.69 -36.15
C THR A 151 15.77 3.90 -34.78
N ARG A 152 16.15 3.12 -33.76
CA ARG A 152 15.55 3.23 -32.42
C ARG A 152 16.22 4.32 -31.60
N ILE A 153 15.41 5.30 -31.18
CA ILE A 153 15.88 6.43 -30.38
C ILE A 153 16.10 5.95 -28.94
N HIS A 154 17.29 6.20 -28.41
CA HIS A 154 17.64 5.85 -27.04
C HIS A 154 17.58 7.07 -26.12
N LEU A 155 16.86 6.93 -25.01
CA LEU A 155 16.83 7.93 -23.94
C LEU A 155 17.99 7.71 -22.97
N LEU A 156 18.61 8.81 -22.55
CA LEU A 156 19.54 8.87 -21.43
C LEU A 156 18.78 9.25 -20.17
N VAL A 157 19.05 8.55 -19.08
CA VAL A 157 18.43 8.82 -17.78
C VAL A 157 19.42 9.57 -16.88
N HIS A 158 18.97 10.70 -16.35
CA HIS A 158 19.68 11.53 -15.38
C HIS A 158 19.16 11.24 -13.96
N ASP A 159 20.07 11.21 -12.97
CA ASP A 159 19.74 11.10 -11.55
C ASP A 159 19.97 12.46 -10.88
N LEU A 160 19.17 13.45 -11.27
CA LEU A 160 19.24 14.80 -10.70
C LEU A 160 18.46 14.84 -9.39
N LYS A 161 19.09 15.36 -8.34
CA LYS A 161 18.45 15.60 -7.03
C LYS A 161 18.39 17.09 -6.73
N PRO A 162 17.26 17.59 -6.21
CA PRO A 162 17.15 18.99 -5.83
C PRO A 162 18.02 19.32 -4.59
N PRO A 163 18.51 20.57 -4.44
CA PRO A 163 19.38 21.02 -3.36
C PRO A 163 18.84 20.77 -1.95
N PHE A 164 17.52 20.87 -1.77
CA PHE A 164 16.89 20.61 -0.46
C PHE A 164 16.95 19.13 -0.05
N LEU A 165 17.29 18.21 -0.96
CA LEU A 165 17.52 16.78 -0.70
C LEU A 165 19.02 16.40 -0.68
N ASP A 166 19.93 17.34 -0.97
CA ASP A 166 21.37 17.07 -1.16
C ASP A 166 22.16 16.87 0.16
N GLY A 167 21.46 16.53 1.26
CA GLY A 167 22.08 16.12 2.53
C GLY A 167 22.86 17.20 3.30
N ARG A 168 22.93 18.44 2.81
CA ARG A 168 23.62 19.56 3.50
C ARG A 168 22.96 19.97 4.81
N HIS A 169 21.67 19.68 4.97
CA HIS A 169 20.97 19.76 6.25
C HIS A 169 21.03 18.39 6.93
N ILE A 170 22.02 18.19 7.80
CA ILE A 170 22.10 17.00 8.64
C ILE A 170 20.96 17.09 9.66
N PHE A 171 19.90 16.32 9.45
CA PHE A 171 18.77 16.24 10.37
C PHE A 171 19.18 15.35 11.56
N THR A 172 19.16 15.91 12.77
CA THR A 172 19.65 15.26 14.00
C THR A 172 18.75 14.15 14.55
N LYS A 173 17.58 13.89 13.94
CA LYS A 173 16.64 12.84 14.36
C LYS A 173 16.20 12.02 13.16
N GLN A 174 17.00 11.05 12.74
CA GLN A 174 16.60 10.09 11.71
C GLN A 174 15.66 9.06 12.34
N VAL A 175 14.42 8.98 11.86
CA VAL A 175 13.47 7.92 12.24
C VAL A 175 13.51 6.89 11.13
N ASP A 176 14.05 5.71 11.46
CA ASP A 176 14.11 4.59 10.53
C ASP A 176 12.71 4.10 10.15
N PRO A 177 12.52 3.58 8.93
CA PRO A 177 11.27 2.94 8.53
C PRO A 177 10.90 1.83 9.51
N VAL A 178 9.68 1.89 10.05
CA VAL A 178 9.17 0.84 10.94
C VAL A 178 8.89 -0.40 10.10
N PRO A 179 9.55 -1.53 10.37
CA PRO A 179 9.32 -2.75 9.60
C PRO A 179 7.90 -3.26 9.86
N ALA A 180 7.24 -3.73 8.80
CA ALA A 180 5.86 -4.24 8.87
C ALA A 180 5.73 -5.46 9.81
N VAL A 181 6.84 -6.14 10.07
CA VAL A 181 6.95 -7.26 11.01
C VAL A 181 8.01 -6.90 12.05
N ARG A 182 7.74 -7.19 13.33
CA ARG A 182 8.62 -6.83 14.45
C ARG A 182 9.94 -7.58 14.40
N ASP A 183 9.89 -8.88 14.14
CA ASP A 183 11.05 -9.74 13.96
C ASP A 183 10.88 -10.58 12.69
N TYR A 184 11.79 -10.43 11.74
CA TYR A 184 11.76 -11.15 10.45
C TYR A 184 12.13 -12.63 10.58
N GLN A 185 12.76 -13.03 11.68
CA GLN A 185 13.14 -14.43 11.95
C GLN A 185 12.10 -15.17 12.77
N SER A 186 11.04 -14.49 13.22
CA SER A 186 9.97 -15.10 14.00
C SER A 186 9.19 -16.16 13.21
N ASP A 187 8.66 -17.16 13.91
CA ASP A 187 7.89 -18.24 13.29
C ASP A 187 6.70 -17.68 12.50
N MET A 188 5.93 -16.76 13.11
CA MET A 188 4.80 -16.12 12.42
C MET A 188 5.23 -15.33 11.18
N ALA A 189 6.38 -14.65 11.24
CA ALA A 189 6.93 -13.92 10.11
C ALA A 189 7.31 -14.84 8.95
N VAL A 190 7.98 -15.96 9.26
CA VAL A 190 8.38 -16.96 8.27
C VAL A 190 7.15 -17.61 7.64
N PHE A 191 6.16 -18.02 8.44
CA PHE A 191 4.95 -18.66 7.95
C PHE A 191 4.08 -17.70 7.10
N SER A 192 3.99 -16.42 7.48
CA SER A 192 3.27 -15.41 6.67
C SER A 192 3.84 -15.22 5.27
N ARG A 193 5.17 -15.29 5.10
CA ARG A 193 5.84 -15.21 3.80
C ARG A 193 5.65 -16.46 2.96
N LYS A 194 5.70 -17.63 3.60
CA LYS A 194 5.44 -18.91 2.92
C LYS A 194 3.98 -19.00 2.45
N GLY A 195 3.04 -18.49 3.25
CA GLY A 195 1.60 -18.66 3.02
C GLY A 195 1.13 -20.09 3.27
N SER A 196 -0.18 -20.33 3.22
CA SER A 196 -0.77 -21.67 3.41
C SER A 196 -0.37 -22.64 2.28
N LYS A 197 0.01 -23.86 2.66
CA LYS A 197 0.32 -24.95 1.71
C LYS A 197 -0.96 -25.46 1.07
N LEU A 198 -2.01 -25.66 1.88
CA LEU A 198 -3.33 -26.10 1.43
C LEU A 198 -3.91 -25.17 0.34
N VAL A 199 -3.78 -23.85 0.52
CA VAL A 199 -4.25 -22.89 -0.49
C VAL A 199 -3.48 -23.03 -1.81
N LYS A 200 -2.16 -23.23 -1.75
CA LYS A 200 -1.32 -23.45 -2.95
C LYS A 200 -1.69 -24.73 -3.67
N GLU A 201 -1.91 -25.82 -2.93
CA GLU A 201 -2.31 -27.12 -3.49
C GLU A 201 -3.67 -27.03 -4.18
N VAL A 202 -4.67 -26.43 -3.52
CA VAL A 202 -6.01 -26.22 -4.12
C VAL A 202 -5.92 -25.33 -5.36
N ARG A 203 -5.06 -24.31 -5.34
CA ARG A 203 -4.81 -23.47 -6.53
C ARG A 203 -4.22 -24.28 -7.68
N GLN A 204 -3.17 -25.06 -7.42
CA GLN A 204 -2.54 -25.90 -8.44
C GLN A 204 -3.50 -26.96 -8.98
N GLN A 205 -4.32 -27.58 -8.13
CA GLN A 205 -5.35 -28.53 -8.55
C GLN A 205 -6.39 -27.86 -9.45
N ARG A 206 -6.89 -26.68 -9.08
CA ARG A 206 -7.83 -25.90 -9.92
C ARG A 206 -7.20 -25.51 -11.26
N GLU A 207 -5.93 -25.12 -11.25
CA GLU A 207 -5.19 -24.75 -12.47
C GLU A 207 -4.99 -25.97 -13.38
N ARG A 208 -4.63 -27.14 -12.84
CA ARG A 208 -4.54 -28.39 -13.59
C ARG A 208 -5.90 -28.84 -14.12
N GLN A 209 -6.95 -28.79 -13.32
CA GLN A 209 -8.32 -29.10 -13.76
C GLN A 209 -8.76 -28.17 -14.88
N ARG A 210 -8.41 -26.89 -14.80
CA ARG A 210 -8.70 -25.91 -15.84
C ARG A 210 -7.90 -26.17 -17.12
N GLN A 211 -6.62 -26.48 -17.01
CA GLN A 211 -5.78 -26.84 -18.16
C GLN A 211 -6.27 -28.13 -18.81
N ALA A 212 -6.67 -29.12 -18.01
CA ALA A 212 -7.30 -30.35 -18.50
C ALA A 212 -8.62 -30.06 -19.22
N GLN A 213 -9.53 -29.27 -18.62
CA GLN A 213 -10.77 -28.86 -19.27
C GLN A 213 -10.53 -28.09 -20.58
N GLN A 214 -9.54 -27.19 -20.61
CA GLN A 214 -9.15 -26.47 -21.82
C GLN A 214 -8.61 -27.43 -22.88
N ALA A 215 -7.74 -28.36 -22.50
CA ALA A 215 -7.20 -29.38 -23.41
C ALA A 215 -8.30 -30.31 -23.94
N THR A 216 -9.23 -30.75 -23.10
CA THR A 216 -10.39 -31.56 -23.49
C THR A 216 -11.38 -30.78 -24.35
N SER A 217 -11.52 -29.46 -24.16
CA SER A 217 -12.35 -28.61 -25.03
C SER A 217 -11.70 -28.33 -26.39
N LEU A 218 -10.37 -28.39 -26.48
CA LEU A 218 -9.63 -28.32 -27.74
C LEU A 218 -9.62 -29.67 -28.47
N ALA A 219 -9.57 -30.77 -27.74
CA ALA A 219 -9.79 -32.12 -28.26
C ALA A 219 -11.23 -32.22 -28.81
N GLY A 220 -11.37 -32.46 -30.11
CA GLY A 220 -12.66 -32.43 -30.82
C GLY A 220 -12.92 -31.18 -31.68
N THR A 221 -12.06 -30.16 -31.61
CA THR A 221 -12.08 -29.04 -32.58
C THR A 221 -11.20 -29.35 -33.81
N THR A 222 -11.50 -28.75 -34.96
CA THR A 222 -10.67 -28.90 -36.19
C THR A 222 -9.21 -28.51 -35.97
N LEU A 223 -8.94 -27.56 -35.06
CA LEU A 223 -7.61 -27.17 -34.64
C LEU A 223 -6.91 -28.24 -33.78
N GLY A 224 -7.65 -28.91 -32.88
CA GLY A 224 -7.13 -29.99 -32.04
C GLY A 224 -6.73 -31.24 -32.83
N ASN A 225 -7.47 -31.56 -33.90
CA ASN A 225 -7.13 -32.66 -34.82
C ASN A 225 -5.86 -32.39 -35.63
N ILE A 226 -5.59 -31.12 -35.96
CA ILE A 226 -4.36 -30.70 -36.66
C ILE A 226 -3.14 -30.75 -35.73
N MET A 227 -3.33 -30.49 -34.42
CA MET A 227 -2.25 -30.50 -33.42
C MET A 227 -1.97 -31.88 -32.80
N GLY A 228 -2.64 -32.94 -33.25
CA GLY A 228 -2.29 -34.33 -32.90
C GLY A 228 -2.67 -34.75 -31.48
N ALA A 229 -3.69 -34.15 -30.87
CA ALA A 229 -4.26 -34.65 -29.62
C ALA A 229 -4.97 -35.98 -29.89
N LYS A 230 -4.39 -37.10 -29.45
CA LYS A 230 -5.02 -38.42 -29.52
C LYS A 230 -6.05 -38.56 -28.41
N GLU A 231 -7.26 -39.00 -28.77
CA GLU A 231 -8.24 -39.53 -27.83
C GLU A 231 -7.69 -40.84 -27.24
N GLU A 232 -7.48 -40.90 -25.93
CA GLU A 232 -7.37 -42.17 -25.22
C GLU A 232 -8.76 -42.51 -24.68
N ASP A 233 -9.36 -43.57 -25.23
CA ASP A 233 -10.62 -44.14 -24.78
C ASP A 233 -10.50 -44.63 -23.33
N GLY A 234 -11.05 -43.87 -22.39
CA GLY A 234 -11.04 -44.17 -20.96
C GLY A 234 -12.28 -43.61 -20.26
N ASP A 235 -13.23 -44.51 -20.01
CA ASP A 235 -14.51 -44.38 -19.32
C ASP A 235 -14.60 -43.23 -18.29
N SER A 236 -15.49 -42.26 -18.52
CA SER A 236 -15.87 -41.23 -17.54
C SER A 236 -17.31 -40.80 -17.77
N ALA A 237 -18.24 -41.60 -17.25
CA ALA A 237 -19.63 -41.20 -17.10
C ALA A 237 -19.76 -40.12 -16.01
N LEU A 238 -20.13 -38.89 -16.41
CA LEU A 238 -20.75 -37.90 -15.54
C LEU A 238 -21.98 -37.32 -16.26
N PRO A 239 -23.15 -37.24 -15.60
CA PRO A 239 -24.37 -36.81 -16.26
C PRO A 239 -24.38 -35.29 -16.45
N VAL A 240 -24.59 -34.87 -17.70
CA VAL A 240 -24.97 -33.50 -18.05
C VAL A 240 -26.43 -33.33 -17.64
N ALA A 241 -26.70 -32.49 -16.65
CA ALA A 241 -28.06 -32.07 -16.31
C ALA A 241 -28.56 -31.12 -17.41
N GLY A 242 -29.57 -31.57 -18.14
CA GLY A 242 -30.19 -30.86 -19.24
C GLY A 242 -30.93 -29.60 -18.81
N GLU A 243 -30.87 -28.63 -19.72
CA GLU A 243 -31.73 -27.46 -19.80
C GLU A 243 -33.18 -27.90 -20.03
N ASP A 244 -34.08 -27.50 -19.14
CA ASP A 244 -35.52 -27.41 -19.40
C ASP A 244 -36.14 -26.49 -18.33
N ASP A 245 -36.18 -25.19 -18.60
CA ASP A 245 -37.30 -24.30 -18.20
C ASP A 245 -37.05 -22.88 -18.72
N ALA A 246 -37.26 -22.72 -20.03
CA ALA A 246 -37.47 -21.42 -20.65
C ALA A 246 -38.92 -21.37 -21.15
N ASP A 247 -39.87 -21.05 -20.27
CA ASP A 247 -41.11 -20.37 -20.65
C ASP A 247 -41.97 -20.00 -19.42
N LYS A 248 -41.85 -18.73 -19.00
CA LYS A 248 -42.95 -17.89 -18.47
C LYS A 248 -42.48 -16.46 -18.26
N ALA A 249 -42.51 -15.69 -19.35
CA ALA A 249 -42.49 -14.25 -19.30
C ALA A 249 -43.89 -13.73 -18.95
N GLY A 250 -44.00 -12.94 -17.88
CA GLY A 250 -45.18 -12.17 -17.55
C GLY A 250 -45.05 -11.39 -16.24
N GLY A 251 -44.91 -10.07 -16.32
CA GLY A 251 -45.23 -9.17 -15.20
C GLY A 251 -44.12 -8.25 -14.67
N GLU A 252 -44.19 -6.99 -15.11
CA GLU A 252 -43.91 -5.76 -14.37
C GLU A 252 -42.50 -5.39 -13.85
N ARG A 253 -42.05 -4.23 -14.35
CA ARG A 253 -40.94 -3.42 -13.86
C ARG A 253 -40.98 -3.25 -12.34
N LYS A 254 -39.98 -3.78 -11.63
CA LYS A 254 -39.67 -3.41 -10.24
C LYS A 254 -38.30 -2.75 -10.17
N GLY A 255 -38.31 -1.45 -9.88
CA GLY A 255 -37.13 -0.63 -9.61
C GLY A 255 -36.39 -1.02 -8.33
N ASN A 256 -35.12 -0.59 -8.27
CA ASN A 256 -34.24 -0.49 -7.10
C ASN A 256 -34.57 -1.35 -5.88
N LYS A 257 -34.12 -2.61 -5.89
CA LYS A 257 -34.26 -3.56 -4.77
C LYS A 257 -33.36 -3.29 -3.55
N PHE A 258 -32.59 -2.20 -3.54
CA PHE A 258 -31.79 -1.83 -2.36
C PHE A 258 -32.66 -1.33 -1.18
N SER A 259 -33.79 -0.68 -1.46
CA SER A 259 -34.71 -0.23 -0.41
C SER A 259 -35.65 -1.33 0.10
N THR A 260 -35.87 -2.41 -0.66
CA THR A 260 -36.81 -3.48 -0.29
C THR A 260 -36.20 -4.53 0.62
N HIS A 261 -34.88 -4.81 0.52
CA HIS A 261 -34.22 -5.73 1.45
C HIS A 261 -33.98 -5.13 2.85
N MET A 262 -34.06 -3.81 3.02
CA MET A 262 -34.08 -3.17 4.35
C MET A 262 -35.48 -3.11 4.99
N LYS A 263 -36.56 -3.48 4.28
CA LYS A 263 -37.94 -3.42 4.81
C LYS A 263 -38.41 -4.70 5.51
N LYS A 264 -37.58 -5.73 5.65
CA LYS A 264 -37.83 -6.85 6.55
C LYS A 264 -36.92 -6.74 7.76
N GLY A 265 -37.50 -6.41 8.92
CA GLY A 265 -36.82 -6.30 10.21
C GLY A 265 -36.29 -7.63 10.78
N GLU A 266 -36.08 -8.66 9.95
CA GLU A 266 -35.73 -10.03 10.36
C GLU A 266 -34.26 -10.18 10.82
N GLY A 267 -33.38 -9.23 10.47
CA GLY A 267 -31.97 -9.18 10.89
C GLY A 267 -31.67 -8.35 12.15
N SER A 268 -32.69 -7.84 12.84
CA SER A 268 -32.49 -7.05 14.08
C SER A 268 -32.52 -7.94 15.33
N SER A 269 -31.67 -7.66 16.31
CA SER A 269 -31.62 -8.39 17.59
C SER A 269 -33.01 -8.46 18.26
N ASN A 270 -33.31 -9.50 19.05
CA ASN A 270 -34.58 -9.58 19.84
C ASN A 270 -34.78 -8.33 20.71
N PHE A 271 -33.67 -7.69 21.11
CA PHE A 271 -33.64 -6.43 21.84
C PHE A 271 -34.14 -5.24 21.00
N SER A 272 -33.86 -5.22 19.69
CA SER A 272 -34.26 -4.16 18.77
C SER A 272 -35.71 -4.26 18.30
N GLN A 273 -36.32 -5.44 18.37
CA GLN A 273 -37.71 -5.67 17.94
C GLN A 273 -38.74 -5.44 19.06
N THR A 274 -38.34 -5.52 20.32
CA THR A 274 -39.26 -5.49 21.49
C THR A 274 -39.36 -4.13 22.17
N LYS A 275 -38.41 -3.22 21.90
CA LYS A 275 -38.30 -1.90 22.55
C LYS A 275 -38.34 -0.77 21.54
N SER A 276 -38.93 0.36 21.93
CA SER A 276 -38.89 1.59 21.14
C SER A 276 -37.44 2.07 20.93
N LEU A 277 -37.17 2.83 19.86
CA LEU A 277 -35.82 3.36 19.58
C LEU A 277 -35.27 4.18 20.76
N ARG A 278 -36.15 4.89 21.49
CA ARG A 278 -35.80 5.61 22.71
C ARG A 278 -35.37 4.68 23.85
N GLU A 279 -36.08 3.60 24.12
CA GLU A 279 -35.69 2.65 25.16
C GLU A 279 -34.40 1.89 24.79
N GLN A 280 -34.16 1.62 23.51
CA GLN A 280 -32.89 1.07 23.03
C GLN A 280 -31.73 2.04 23.33
N ARG A 281 -31.96 3.34 23.11
CA ARG A 281 -31.02 4.42 23.36
C ARG A 281 -30.64 4.53 24.84
N GLU A 282 -31.65 4.58 25.71
CA GLU A 282 -31.49 4.69 27.17
C GLU A 282 -30.79 3.45 27.76
N PHE A 283 -30.90 2.30 27.09
CA PHE A 283 -30.20 1.10 27.50
C PHE A 283 -28.71 1.11 27.11
N LEU A 284 -28.17 2.03 26.31
CA LEU A 284 -26.75 2.00 25.97
C LEU A 284 -25.86 2.43 27.16
N PRO A 285 -24.67 1.83 27.35
CA PRO A 285 -23.77 2.19 28.46
C PRO A 285 -23.40 3.66 28.52
N ALA A 286 -23.21 4.30 27.36
CA ALA A 286 -22.93 5.74 27.28
C ALA A 286 -24.03 6.61 27.90
N PHE A 287 -25.29 6.16 27.88
CA PHE A 287 -26.42 6.91 28.45
C PHE A 287 -26.35 6.97 29.97
N ALA A 288 -25.95 5.86 30.62
CA ALA A 288 -25.83 5.80 32.08
C ALA A 288 -24.80 6.79 32.65
N VAL A 289 -23.81 7.17 31.85
CA VAL A 289 -22.73 8.09 32.23
C VAL A 289 -22.83 9.45 31.53
N ARG A 290 -24.00 9.78 30.94
CA ARG A 290 -24.22 10.99 30.13
C ARG A 290 -23.84 12.28 30.87
N GLU A 291 -24.36 12.46 32.09
CA GLU A 291 -24.15 13.71 32.83
C GLU A 291 -22.69 13.90 33.27
N ASP A 292 -22.04 12.81 33.71
CA ASP A 292 -20.62 12.85 34.08
C ASP A 292 -19.74 13.15 32.85
N LEU A 293 -20.05 12.54 31.70
CA LEU A 293 -19.35 12.79 30.44
C LEU A 293 -19.50 14.26 29.99
N LEU A 294 -20.73 14.79 30.01
CA LEU A 294 -21.00 16.18 29.64
C LEU A 294 -20.30 17.16 30.59
N ARG A 295 -20.24 16.87 31.90
CA ARG A 295 -19.46 17.68 32.86
C ARG A 295 -17.99 17.77 32.45
N VAL A 296 -17.34 16.65 32.15
CA VAL A 296 -15.94 16.63 31.73
C VAL A 296 -15.72 17.41 30.43
N ILE A 297 -16.64 17.28 29.45
CA ILE A 297 -16.56 18.01 28.17
C ILE A 297 -16.73 19.53 28.37
N ARG A 298 -17.62 19.97 29.28
CA ARG A 298 -17.80 21.39 29.57
C ARG A 298 -16.53 22.01 30.15
N GLU A 299 -15.89 21.33 31.09
CA GLU A 299 -14.68 21.80 31.80
C GLU A 299 -13.41 21.80 30.95
N ASN A 300 -13.34 20.96 29.91
CA ASN A 300 -12.11 20.74 29.15
C ASN A 300 -12.27 21.09 27.67
N GLN A 301 -11.23 21.64 27.05
CA GLN A 301 -11.24 21.93 25.62
C GLN A 301 -11.10 20.66 24.78
N VAL A 302 -10.29 19.71 25.26
CA VAL A 302 -10.05 18.41 24.64
C VAL A 302 -10.40 17.31 25.63
N THR A 303 -11.14 16.29 25.18
CA THR A 303 -11.49 15.12 26.01
C THR A 303 -11.23 13.83 25.23
N ILE A 304 -10.55 12.87 25.86
CA ILE A 304 -10.33 11.54 25.28
C ILE A 304 -11.38 10.59 25.84
N VAL A 305 -12.26 10.06 24.99
CA VAL A 305 -13.35 9.17 25.39
C VAL A 305 -13.03 7.74 24.98
N ILE A 306 -12.91 6.87 25.96
CA ILE A 306 -12.61 5.45 25.79
C ILE A 306 -13.89 4.67 25.99
N GLY A 307 -14.16 3.70 25.14
CA GLY A 307 -15.22 2.74 25.43
C GLY A 307 -15.28 1.66 24.37
N GLU A 308 -15.72 0.48 24.74
CA GLU A 308 -15.77 -0.66 23.81
C GLU A 308 -16.72 -0.43 22.64
N THR A 309 -16.57 -1.21 21.59
CA THR A 309 -17.51 -1.18 20.45
C THR A 309 -18.91 -1.61 20.92
N GLY A 310 -19.95 -0.88 20.50
CA GLY A 310 -21.31 -1.10 20.97
C GLY A 310 -21.70 -0.38 22.27
N SER A 311 -20.78 0.37 22.91
CA SER A 311 -21.11 1.17 24.10
C SER A 311 -21.97 2.42 23.81
N GLY A 312 -22.18 2.76 22.54
CA GLY A 312 -22.96 3.92 22.10
C GLY A 312 -22.15 5.20 21.82
N LYS A 313 -20.81 5.16 21.81
CA LYS A 313 -19.96 6.35 21.54
C LYS A 313 -20.40 7.15 20.30
N THR A 314 -20.41 6.48 19.16
CA THR A 314 -20.60 7.07 17.84
C THR A 314 -22.02 7.61 17.61
N THR A 315 -23.03 6.90 18.13
CA THR A 315 -24.44 7.26 17.96
C THR A 315 -24.91 8.27 19.01
N GLN A 316 -24.48 8.14 20.26
CA GLN A 316 -25.02 8.91 21.38
C GLN A 316 -24.30 10.22 21.65
N LEU A 317 -22.98 10.27 21.46
CA LEU A 317 -22.18 11.44 21.84
C LEU A 317 -22.62 12.71 21.09
N THR A 318 -22.86 12.61 19.78
CA THR A 318 -23.36 13.73 18.95
C THR A 318 -24.73 14.20 19.42
N GLN A 319 -25.63 13.28 19.79
CA GLN A 319 -26.96 13.59 20.29
C GLN A 319 -26.87 14.31 21.65
N PHE A 320 -26.03 13.82 22.57
CA PHE A 320 -25.83 14.45 23.87
C PHE A 320 -25.29 15.89 23.74
N LEU A 321 -24.34 16.11 22.85
CA LEU A 321 -23.80 17.46 22.60
C LEU A 321 -24.84 18.39 21.99
N LYS A 322 -25.66 17.89 21.06
CA LYS A 322 -26.74 18.69 20.47
C LYS A 322 -27.77 19.07 21.54
N GLU A 323 -28.17 18.13 22.39
CA GLU A 323 -29.09 18.36 23.51
C GLU A 323 -28.52 19.33 24.55
N ASP A 324 -27.19 19.37 24.72
CA ASP A 324 -26.50 20.32 25.61
C ASP A 324 -26.28 21.71 24.99
N GLY A 325 -26.79 21.96 23.78
CA GLY A 325 -26.75 23.27 23.12
C GLY A 325 -25.48 23.56 22.32
N TYR A 326 -24.60 22.58 22.07
CA TYR A 326 -23.43 22.81 21.20
C TYR A 326 -23.84 23.08 19.75
N GLY A 327 -25.00 22.57 19.32
CA GLY A 327 -25.57 22.82 18.00
C GLY A 327 -26.02 24.25 17.74
N ASP A 328 -26.27 25.04 18.79
CA ASP A 328 -26.77 26.42 18.66
C ASP A 328 -25.66 27.41 18.31
N LYS A 329 -24.40 27.07 18.64
CA LYS A 329 -23.22 27.91 18.41
C LYS A 329 -22.53 27.62 17.08
N GLY A 330 -22.82 26.47 16.48
CA GLY A 330 -22.16 25.95 15.29
C GLY A 330 -22.48 24.47 15.12
N MET A 331 -22.03 23.89 14.01
CA MET A 331 -22.25 22.48 13.73
C MET A 331 -21.40 21.58 14.62
N ILE A 332 -21.92 20.39 14.89
CA ILE A 332 -21.20 19.28 15.51
C ILE A 332 -20.72 18.36 14.39
N GLY A 333 -19.40 18.35 14.17
CA GLY A 333 -18.77 17.47 13.19
C GLY A 333 -18.34 16.15 13.84
N CYS A 334 -18.72 15.02 13.28
CA CYS A 334 -18.23 13.70 13.71
C CYS A 334 -17.51 13.02 12.55
N THR A 335 -16.21 12.82 12.68
CA THR A 335 -15.41 12.18 11.64
C THR A 335 -15.36 10.67 11.83
N GLN A 336 -15.35 9.95 10.71
CA GLN A 336 -15.22 8.50 10.64
C GLN A 336 -14.14 8.15 9.61
N PRO A 337 -13.25 7.19 9.88
CA PRO A 337 -12.26 6.76 8.89
C PRO A 337 -12.90 6.08 7.66
N ARG A 338 -14.10 5.50 7.82
CA ARG A 338 -14.76 4.69 6.78
C ARG A 338 -16.02 5.36 6.23
N ARG A 339 -16.13 5.38 4.90
CA ARG A 339 -17.32 5.93 4.18
C ARG A 339 -18.63 5.28 4.60
N VAL A 340 -18.67 3.94 4.62
CA VAL A 340 -19.88 3.18 4.96
C VAL A 340 -20.33 3.47 6.40
N ALA A 341 -19.37 3.62 7.32
CA ALA A 341 -19.66 3.96 8.71
C ALA A 341 -20.27 5.36 8.83
N ALA A 342 -19.71 6.38 8.15
CA ALA A 342 -20.27 7.73 8.15
C ALA A 342 -21.73 7.76 7.67
N MET A 343 -22.03 7.06 6.57
CA MET A 343 -23.39 6.98 6.02
C MET A 343 -24.36 6.22 6.92
N SER A 344 -23.97 5.03 7.39
CA SER A 344 -24.85 4.16 8.17
C SER A 344 -25.15 4.74 9.54
N VAL A 345 -24.15 5.34 10.20
CA VAL A 345 -24.32 6.03 11.48
C VAL A 345 -25.22 7.26 11.30
N ALA A 346 -24.98 8.09 10.28
CA ALA A 346 -25.82 9.26 10.03
C ALA A 346 -27.29 8.88 9.82
N LYS A 347 -27.53 7.82 9.02
CA LYS A 347 -28.87 7.29 8.80
C LYS A 347 -29.49 6.78 10.12
N ARG A 348 -28.75 5.99 10.89
CA ARG A 348 -29.22 5.47 12.18
C ARG A 348 -29.56 6.58 13.17
N VAL A 349 -28.72 7.61 13.25
CA VAL A 349 -28.96 8.74 14.17
C VAL A 349 -30.11 9.62 13.68
N ALA A 350 -30.28 9.80 12.38
CA ALA A 350 -31.46 10.46 11.83
C ALA A 350 -32.76 9.70 12.20
N GLU A 351 -32.75 8.36 12.10
CA GLU A 351 -33.86 7.50 12.53
C GLU A 351 -34.11 7.58 14.05
N GLU A 352 -33.06 7.55 14.89
CA GLU A 352 -33.17 7.69 16.35
C GLU A 352 -33.69 9.07 16.79
N MET A 353 -33.42 10.11 16.00
CA MET A 353 -33.89 11.47 16.23
C MET A 353 -35.21 11.80 15.53
N GLU A 354 -35.81 10.84 14.82
CA GLU A 354 -37.05 11.00 14.06
C GLU A 354 -37.02 12.17 13.05
N VAL A 355 -35.85 12.41 12.42
CA VAL A 355 -35.66 13.45 11.39
C VAL A 355 -35.28 12.84 10.04
N PRO A 356 -35.67 13.47 8.91
CA PRO A 356 -35.23 13.00 7.60
C PRO A 356 -33.72 13.22 7.43
N LEU A 357 -33.01 12.22 6.94
CA LEU A 357 -31.59 12.31 6.61
C LEU A 357 -31.34 13.45 5.61
N GLY A 358 -30.34 14.29 5.89
CA GLY A 358 -30.01 15.49 5.12
C GLY A 358 -30.62 16.79 5.67
N SER A 359 -31.55 16.71 6.62
CA SER A 359 -32.05 17.88 7.37
C SER A 359 -31.12 18.19 8.55
N THR A 360 -31.58 18.02 9.79
CA THR A 360 -30.81 18.25 11.02
C THR A 360 -29.58 17.35 11.15
N VAL A 361 -29.69 16.10 10.69
CA VAL A 361 -28.59 15.13 10.66
C VAL A 361 -28.26 14.85 9.21
N GLY A 362 -27.00 15.03 8.82
CA GLY A 362 -26.53 14.78 7.47
C GLY A 362 -25.16 14.10 7.44
N TYR A 363 -24.72 13.71 6.26
CA TYR A 363 -23.35 13.23 6.07
C TYR A 363 -22.68 13.82 4.84
N ALA A 364 -21.35 13.92 4.89
CA ALA A 364 -20.52 14.27 3.74
C ALA A 364 -19.34 13.31 3.62
N ILE A 365 -19.23 12.64 2.47
CA ILE A 365 -18.13 11.74 2.14
C ILE A 365 -17.54 12.13 0.78
N ARG A 366 -16.38 11.55 0.44
CA ARG A 366 -15.79 11.81 -0.88
C ARG A 366 -16.76 11.42 -1.99
N PHE A 367 -17.08 12.41 -2.82
CA PHE A 367 -18.00 12.34 -3.95
C PHE A 367 -19.50 12.24 -3.62
N GLU A 368 -19.92 12.49 -2.37
CA GLU A 368 -21.33 12.46 -2.02
C GLU A 368 -21.59 13.34 -0.78
N ASP A 369 -22.49 14.30 -0.89
CA ASP A 369 -22.85 15.21 0.19
C ASP A 369 -24.38 15.22 0.38
N CYS A 370 -24.84 14.76 1.54
CA CYS A 370 -26.22 14.74 1.97
C CYS A 370 -26.36 15.65 3.20
N THR A 371 -26.12 16.94 3.00
CA THR A 371 -26.27 18.00 4.00
C THR A 371 -27.11 19.16 3.44
N SER A 372 -27.67 19.96 4.34
CA SER A 372 -28.43 21.17 4.01
C SER A 372 -28.05 22.32 4.95
N LYS A 373 -28.61 23.50 4.73
CA LYS A 373 -28.40 24.66 5.63
C LYS A 373 -28.97 24.42 7.04
N GLU A 374 -29.86 23.45 7.21
CA GLU A 374 -30.46 23.07 8.49
C GLU A 374 -29.63 22.02 9.24
N THR A 375 -28.57 21.48 8.62
CA THR A 375 -27.74 20.44 9.23
C THR A 375 -26.97 20.99 10.42
N VAL A 376 -27.21 20.40 11.58
CA VAL A 376 -26.53 20.72 12.85
C VAL A 376 -25.53 19.64 13.21
N VAL A 377 -25.87 18.37 12.94
CA VAL A 377 -24.98 17.22 13.18
C VAL A 377 -24.53 16.67 11.83
N LYS A 378 -23.22 16.76 11.57
CA LYS A 378 -22.63 16.33 10.31
C LYS A 378 -21.66 15.18 10.55
N TYR A 379 -22.00 14.01 10.03
CA TYR A 379 -21.08 12.88 9.96
C TYR A 379 -20.25 12.96 8.69
N MET A 380 -18.94 12.78 8.78
CA MET A 380 -18.11 12.89 7.58
C MET A 380 -16.90 11.98 7.62
N THR A 381 -16.28 11.76 6.47
CA THR A 381 -14.96 11.14 6.46
C THR A 381 -13.87 12.13 6.89
N ASP A 382 -12.80 11.66 7.52
CA ASP A 382 -11.67 12.50 7.94
C ASP A 382 -11.13 13.38 6.80
N GLY A 383 -11.04 12.82 5.58
CA GLY A 383 -10.57 13.53 4.40
C GLY A 383 -11.50 14.66 3.91
N VAL A 384 -12.78 14.64 4.27
CA VAL A 384 -13.71 15.74 3.98
C VAL A 384 -13.43 16.91 4.92
N LEU A 385 -13.29 16.67 6.22
CA LEU A 385 -12.95 17.73 7.18
C LEU A 385 -11.56 18.32 6.90
N LEU A 386 -10.60 17.47 6.52
CA LEU A 386 -9.28 17.93 6.08
C LEU A 386 -9.37 18.87 4.88
N ARG A 387 -10.23 18.57 3.89
CA ARG A 387 -10.43 19.46 2.74
C ARG A 387 -11.14 20.76 3.12
N GLU A 388 -12.14 20.69 4.00
CA GLU A 388 -12.79 21.90 4.51
C GLU A 388 -11.79 22.82 5.20
N SER A 389 -10.79 22.26 5.89
CA SER A 389 -9.72 23.05 6.51
C SER A 389 -8.80 23.78 5.51
N LEU A 390 -8.78 23.38 4.22
CA LEU A 390 -8.07 24.13 3.17
C LEU A 390 -8.79 25.43 2.82
N ASN A 391 -10.11 25.39 2.79
CA ASN A 391 -10.95 26.54 2.46
C ASN A 391 -11.19 27.41 3.71
N GLU A 392 -11.32 26.79 4.88
CA GLU A 392 -11.60 27.43 6.16
C GLU A 392 -10.55 26.98 7.21
N PRO A 393 -9.38 27.65 7.28
CA PRO A 393 -8.26 27.23 8.13
C PRO A 393 -8.55 27.16 9.64
N ASP A 394 -9.57 27.88 10.12
CA ASP A 394 -9.99 27.92 11.52
C ASP A 394 -11.29 27.13 11.80
N LEU A 395 -11.87 26.48 10.78
CA LEU A 395 -13.08 25.64 10.89
C LEU A 395 -14.24 26.34 11.61
N ASP A 396 -14.48 27.61 11.29
CA ASP A 396 -15.42 28.50 12.01
C ASP A 396 -16.86 28.00 12.10
N ARG A 397 -17.28 27.16 11.13
CA ARG A 397 -18.62 26.55 11.13
C ARG A 397 -18.86 25.55 12.26
N TYR A 398 -17.80 25.03 12.87
CA TYR A 398 -17.89 23.99 13.88
C TYR A 398 -17.69 24.55 15.29
N SER A 399 -18.56 24.12 16.21
CA SER A 399 -18.46 24.38 17.65
C SER A 399 -17.83 23.21 18.40
N CYS A 400 -18.04 21.99 17.90
CA CYS A 400 -17.48 20.76 18.44
C CYS A 400 -17.10 19.80 17.31
N ILE A 401 -15.92 19.20 17.42
CA ILE A 401 -15.44 18.16 16.51
C ILE A 401 -15.21 16.89 17.31
N ILE A 402 -15.81 15.78 16.86
CA ILE A 402 -15.55 14.43 17.34
C ILE A 402 -14.68 13.74 16.30
N MET A 403 -13.50 13.29 16.71
CA MET A 403 -12.64 12.41 15.92
C MET A 403 -12.88 10.97 16.37
N ASP A 404 -13.75 10.26 15.64
CA ASP A 404 -14.14 8.91 16.01
C ASP A 404 -13.26 7.82 15.41
N GLU A 405 -13.22 6.68 16.10
CA GLU A 405 -12.37 5.54 15.76
C GLU A 405 -10.89 5.92 15.54
N ALA A 406 -10.39 6.88 16.32
CA ALA A 406 -9.01 7.41 16.19
C ALA A 406 -7.93 6.33 16.39
N HIS A 407 -8.30 5.18 16.95
CA HIS A 407 -7.43 4.02 17.09
C HIS A 407 -7.15 3.25 15.78
N GLU A 408 -7.92 3.49 14.71
CA GLU A 408 -7.61 2.94 13.38
C GLU A 408 -6.33 3.56 12.79
N ARG A 409 -5.91 4.74 13.29
CA ARG A 409 -4.67 5.44 12.90
C ARG A 409 -4.52 5.58 11.38
N ALA A 410 -5.62 5.98 10.75
CA ALA A 410 -5.67 6.27 9.31
C ALA A 410 -4.90 7.55 8.98
N LEU A 411 -4.41 7.65 7.74
CA LEU A 411 -3.52 8.73 7.30
C LEU A 411 -4.14 10.12 7.51
N ASN A 412 -5.40 10.29 7.10
CA ASN A 412 -6.12 11.57 7.22
C ASN A 412 -6.40 11.95 8.68
N THR A 413 -6.68 10.97 9.55
CA THR A 413 -6.94 11.19 10.97
C THR A 413 -5.70 11.77 11.66
N ASP A 414 -4.51 11.22 11.39
CA ASP A 414 -3.25 11.67 11.97
C ASP A 414 -2.88 13.10 11.54
N ILE A 415 -3.08 13.43 10.26
CA ILE A 415 -2.88 14.78 9.74
C ILE A 415 -3.86 15.76 10.41
N LEU A 416 -5.14 15.37 10.47
CA LEU A 416 -6.19 16.19 11.06
C LEU A 416 -5.93 16.46 12.55
N MET A 417 -5.43 15.48 13.32
CA MET A 417 -5.04 15.70 14.72
C MET A 417 -3.96 16.78 14.86
N GLY A 418 -2.92 16.75 14.02
CA GLY A 418 -1.87 17.77 14.02
C GLY A 418 -2.38 19.17 13.64
N LEU A 419 -3.29 19.25 12.67
CA LEU A 419 -3.91 20.51 12.27
C LEU A 419 -4.85 21.07 13.34
N VAL A 420 -5.74 20.23 13.87
CA VAL A 420 -6.69 20.62 14.92
C VAL A 420 -5.93 21.04 16.19
N LYS A 421 -4.82 20.38 16.54
CA LYS A 421 -3.95 20.84 17.64
C LYS A 421 -3.46 22.28 17.45
N LYS A 422 -3.14 22.69 16.22
CA LYS A 422 -2.80 24.09 15.90
C LYS A 422 -4.01 25.01 15.96
N ILE A 423 -5.19 24.58 15.49
CA ILE A 423 -6.43 25.35 15.56
C ILE A 423 -6.86 25.59 17.01
N LEU A 424 -6.82 24.57 17.87
CA LEU A 424 -7.22 24.64 19.29
C LEU A 424 -6.38 25.65 20.09
N ARG A 425 -5.14 25.92 19.67
CA ARG A 425 -4.30 26.98 20.26
C ARG A 425 -4.81 28.38 19.96
N ARG A 426 -5.48 28.57 18.80
CA ARG A 426 -6.08 29.84 18.35
C ARG A 426 -7.53 29.97 18.81
N ARG A 427 -8.33 28.92 18.66
CA ARG A 427 -9.75 28.84 18.99
C ARG A 427 -10.01 28.09 20.29
N ARG A 428 -10.21 28.83 21.38
CA ARG A 428 -10.53 28.29 22.73
C ARG A 428 -12.00 27.90 22.91
N ASP A 429 -12.86 28.40 22.03
CA ASP A 429 -14.28 28.11 21.96
C ASP A 429 -14.57 26.72 21.36
N LEU A 430 -13.71 26.24 20.46
CA LEU A 430 -13.84 24.94 19.82
C LEU A 430 -13.56 23.79 20.80
N LYS A 431 -14.50 22.84 20.89
CA LYS A 431 -14.32 21.58 21.63
C LYS A 431 -13.84 20.46 20.71
N LEU A 432 -12.88 19.66 21.19
CA LEU A 432 -12.41 18.44 20.52
C LEU A 432 -12.68 17.22 21.41
N ILE A 433 -13.30 16.20 20.84
CA ILE A 433 -13.48 14.91 21.51
C ILE A 433 -12.84 13.83 20.65
N VAL A 434 -11.92 13.06 21.21
CA VAL A 434 -11.26 11.96 20.51
C VAL A 434 -11.79 10.65 21.08
N THR A 435 -12.49 9.85 20.28
CA THR A 435 -13.04 8.58 20.72
C THR A 435 -12.17 7.40 20.26
N SER A 436 -11.96 6.44 21.17
CA SER A 436 -11.18 5.23 20.93
C SER A 436 -11.84 4.01 21.57
N ALA A 437 -11.74 2.85 20.93
CA ALA A 437 -12.15 1.57 21.51
C ALA A 437 -11.01 0.84 22.24
N THR A 438 -9.80 1.38 22.24
CA THR A 438 -8.60 0.73 22.79
C THR A 438 -8.06 1.46 24.02
N MET A 439 -7.45 0.69 24.93
CA MET A 439 -6.91 1.18 26.22
C MET A 439 -5.70 2.13 26.13
N ASN A 440 -5.14 2.42 24.95
CA ASN A 440 -3.99 3.31 24.85
C ASN A 440 -4.39 4.79 24.71
N ALA A 441 -5.24 5.26 25.62
CA ALA A 441 -5.67 6.65 25.65
C ALA A 441 -4.57 7.62 26.09
N LYS A 442 -3.59 7.12 26.84
CA LYS A 442 -2.47 7.93 27.33
C LYS A 442 -1.69 8.62 26.20
N ARG A 443 -1.43 7.94 25.07
CA ARG A 443 -0.76 8.58 23.93
C ARG A 443 -1.57 9.74 23.34
N PHE A 444 -2.89 9.59 23.25
CA PHE A 444 -3.77 10.66 22.79
C PHE A 444 -3.81 11.80 23.81
N SER A 445 -3.90 11.48 25.10
CA SER A 445 -3.83 12.45 26.20
C SER A 445 -2.54 13.27 26.14
N ASP A 446 -1.38 12.59 26.09
CA ASP A 446 -0.06 13.20 26.04
C ASP A 446 0.10 14.10 24.81
N PHE A 447 -0.37 13.66 23.63
CA PHE A 447 -0.30 14.44 22.39
C PHE A 447 -1.06 15.78 22.49
N PHE A 448 -2.20 15.80 23.17
CA PHE A 448 -3.00 17.00 23.41
C PHE A 448 -2.66 17.72 24.72
N GLY A 449 -1.50 17.42 25.32
CA GLY A 449 -0.99 18.14 26.49
C GLY A 449 -1.59 17.68 27.82
N GLY A 450 -1.89 16.39 27.96
CA GLY A 450 -2.46 15.78 29.16
C GLY A 450 -3.99 15.91 29.24
N ALA A 451 -4.68 15.78 28.10
CA ALA A 451 -6.14 15.87 28.04
C ALA A 451 -6.80 14.76 28.90
N PRO A 452 -7.88 15.05 29.64
CA PRO A 452 -8.53 14.07 30.50
C PRO A 452 -9.08 12.88 29.72
N GLU A 453 -8.92 11.70 30.32
CA GLU A 453 -9.45 10.44 29.83
C GLU A 453 -10.77 10.12 30.53
N PHE A 454 -11.80 9.80 29.76
CA PHE A 454 -13.10 9.37 30.27
C PHE A 454 -13.46 8.00 29.72
N THR A 455 -13.61 7.02 30.61
CA THR A 455 -13.93 5.65 30.23
C THR A 455 -15.41 5.38 30.40
N ILE A 456 -16.08 5.07 29.29
CA ILE A 456 -17.45 4.56 29.28
C ILE A 456 -17.39 3.07 29.62
N PRO A 457 -18.09 2.61 30.68
CA PRO A 457 -18.09 1.21 31.05
C PRO A 457 -18.63 0.33 29.92
N GLY A 458 -17.95 -0.79 29.66
CA GLY A 458 -18.38 -1.78 28.68
C GLY A 458 -19.56 -2.63 29.17
N ARG A 459 -20.16 -3.38 28.24
CA ARG A 459 -21.14 -4.44 28.51
C ARG A 459 -20.71 -5.78 27.95
N THR A 460 -19.42 -5.94 27.66
CA THR A 460 -18.92 -7.20 27.16
C THR A 460 -18.98 -8.27 28.24
N PHE A 461 -19.44 -9.44 27.85
CA PHE A 461 -19.37 -10.64 28.64
C PHE A 461 -17.94 -11.19 28.59
N PRO A 462 -17.50 -11.96 29.61
CA PRO A 462 -16.17 -12.54 29.62
C PRO A 462 -15.95 -13.45 28.40
N VAL A 463 -14.73 -13.37 27.84
CA VAL A 463 -14.28 -14.21 26.72
C VAL A 463 -13.11 -15.06 27.17
N ASP A 464 -13.26 -16.38 27.11
CA ASP A 464 -12.17 -17.31 27.39
C ASP A 464 -11.22 -17.38 26.18
N VAL A 465 -9.99 -16.93 26.36
CA VAL A 465 -8.97 -16.93 25.29
C VAL A 465 -8.09 -18.17 25.41
N MET A 466 -8.06 -18.97 24.34
CA MET A 466 -7.22 -20.15 24.22
C MET A 466 -6.16 -19.94 23.13
N PHE A 467 -4.91 -20.23 23.47
CA PHE A 467 -3.79 -20.20 22.53
C PHE A 467 -3.46 -21.60 22.03
N HIS A 468 -2.95 -21.69 20.81
CA HIS A 468 -2.42 -22.94 20.28
C HIS A 468 -1.14 -23.32 21.03
N ARG A 469 -0.91 -24.62 21.24
CA ARG A 469 0.23 -25.12 22.05
C ARG A 469 1.56 -25.03 21.32
N SER A 470 1.55 -25.19 20.00
CA SER A 470 2.71 -25.13 19.12
C SER A 470 2.54 -24.05 18.03
N PRO A 471 3.63 -23.54 17.44
CA PRO A 471 3.55 -22.69 16.25
C PRO A 471 2.82 -23.42 15.10
N VAL A 472 1.94 -22.70 14.40
CA VAL A 472 1.11 -23.26 13.31
C VAL A 472 1.66 -22.78 11.97
N GLU A 473 2.18 -23.72 11.17
CA GLU A 473 2.71 -23.40 9.83
C GLU A 473 1.57 -23.12 8.82
N ASP A 474 0.55 -23.99 8.77
CA ASP A 474 -0.63 -23.79 7.91
C ASP A 474 -1.85 -23.35 8.72
N TYR A 475 -2.03 -22.02 8.79
CA TYR A 475 -3.14 -21.41 9.53
C TYR A 475 -4.51 -21.68 8.90
N VAL A 476 -4.60 -21.96 7.59
CA VAL A 476 -5.88 -22.23 6.91
C VAL A 476 -6.35 -23.62 7.28
N GLU A 477 -5.48 -24.62 7.18
CA GLU A 477 -5.82 -25.98 7.56
C GLU A 477 -6.21 -26.07 9.04
N GLN A 478 -5.42 -25.46 9.93
CA GLN A 478 -5.69 -25.47 11.35
C GLN A 478 -7.02 -24.79 11.70
N ALA A 479 -7.38 -23.71 10.99
CA ALA A 479 -8.67 -23.06 11.19
C ALA A 479 -9.83 -23.97 10.79
N VAL A 480 -9.72 -24.69 9.66
CA VAL A 480 -10.75 -25.66 9.24
C VAL A 480 -10.93 -26.74 10.32
N GLN A 481 -9.83 -27.29 10.84
CA GLN A 481 -9.88 -28.27 11.93
C GLN A 481 -10.55 -27.70 13.18
N GLN A 482 -10.17 -26.48 13.59
CA GLN A 482 -10.73 -25.82 14.76
C GLN A 482 -12.23 -25.50 14.61
N VAL A 483 -12.68 -25.08 13.42
CA VAL A 483 -14.10 -24.82 13.12
C VAL A 483 -14.91 -26.11 13.27
N LEU A 484 -14.44 -27.22 12.70
CA LEU A 484 -15.12 -28.51 12.81
C LEU A 484 -15.15 -29.02 14.25
N ALA A 485 -14.04 -28.87 14.98
CA ALA A 485 -13.98 -29.23 16.40
C ALA A 485 -15.01 -28.43 17.22
N ILE A 486 -15.13 -27.12 17.00
CA ILE A 486 -16.14 -26.28 17.68
C ILE A 486 -17.56 -26.71 17.29
N HIS A 487 -17.79 -26.99 16.00
CA HIS A 487 -19.10 -27.36 15.49
C HIS A 487 -19.62 -28.67 16.10
N VAL A 488 -18.75 -29.67 16.24
CA VAL A 488 -19.11 -31.00 16.77
C VAL A 488 -19.13 -31.04 18.30
N SER A 489 -18.19 -30.37 18.98
CA SER A 489 -18.00 -30.57 20.43
C SER A 489 -18.61 -29.49 21.34
N MET A 490 -18.98 -28.32 20.81
CA MET A 490 -19.40 -27.18 21.64
C MET A 490 -20.88 -26.83 21.50
N ASP A 491 -21.42 -26.18 22.53
CA ASP A 491 -22.82 -25.72 22.61
C ASP A 491 -23.18 -24.73 21.51
N GLN A 492 -24.49 -24.43 21.38
CA GLN A 492 -25.01 -23.43 20.44
C GLN A 492 -24.29 -22.07 20.53
N GLY A 493 -24.10 -21.47 19.36
CA GLY A 493 -23.43 -20.19 19.16
C GLY A 493 -22.72 -20.16 17.79
N ASP A 494 -22.75 -19.01 17.14
CA ASP A 494 -22.17 -18.86 15.80
C ASP A 494 -20.65 -18.67 15.88
N ILE A 495 -19.98 -19.09 14.80
CA ILE A 495 -18.52 -19.08 14.66
C ILE A 495 -18.11 -17.94 13.74
N LEU A 496 -17.13 -17.14 14.17
CA LEU A 496 -16.48 -16.12 13.35
C LEU A 496 -15.00 -16.46 13.18
N VAL A 497 -14.57 -16.66 11.93
CA VAL A 497 -13.20 -17.01 11.58
C VAL A 497 -12.52 -15.83 10.90
N PHE A 498 -11.35 -15.42 11.38
CA PHE A 498 -10.54 -14.37 10.75
C PHE A 498 -9.48 -14.96 9.84
N MET A 499 -9.54 -14.58 8.56
CA MET A 499 -8.63 -14.98 7.48
C MET A 499 -8.01 -13.78 6.78
N THR A 500 -6.96 -14.01 5.98
CA THR A 500 -6.15 -12.91 5.43
C THR A 500 -6.76 -12.23 4.20
N GLY A 501 -7.48 -12.98 3.36
CA GLY A 501 -8.02 -12.48 2.10
C GLY A 501 -8.98 -13.43 1.42
N GLN A 502 -9.49 -13.03 0.24
CA GLN A 502 -10.53 -13.76 -0.50
C GLN A 502 -10.19 -15.23 -0.74
N GLU A 503 -8.98 -15.52 -1.20
CA GLU A 503 -8.60 -16.89 -1.56
C GLU A 503 -8.57 -17.81 -0.33
N ASP A 504 -7.92 -17.39 0.76
CA ASP A 504 -7.94 -18.11 2.03
C ASP A 504 -9.37 -18.35 2.52
N ILE A 505 -10.25 -17.35 2.38
CA ILE A 505 -11.66 -17.45 2.77
C ILE A 505 -12.38 -18.50 1.92
N GLU A 506 -12.28 -18.42 0.60
CA GLU A 506 -12.96 -19.36 -0.31
C GLU A 506 -12.48 -20.80 -0.09
N VAL A 507 -11.16 -21.00 0.06
CA VAL A 507 -10.57 -22.32 0.36
C VAL A 507 -11.03 -22.83 1.71
N THR A 508 -11.04 -21.98 2.75
CA THR A 508 -11.56 -22.36 4.07
C THR A 508 -13.02 -22.82 3.97
N CYS A 509 -13.87 -22.03 3.31
CA CYS A 509 -15.28 -22.39 3.15
C CYS A 509 -15.48 -23.71 2.39
N GLU A 510 -14.73 -23.93 1.31
CA GLU A 510 -14.78 -25.17 0.54
C GLU A 510 -14.32 -26.38 1.36
N GLN A 511 -13.22 -26.25 2.10
CA GLN A 511 -12.65 -27.34 2.89
C GLN A 511 -13.50 -27.68 4.11
N VAL A 512 -14.13 -26.69 4.75
CA VAL A 512 -15.13 -26.95 5.81
C VAL A 512 -16.31 -27.73 5.24
N ARG A 513 -16.85 -27.35 4.06
CA ARG A 513 -17.94 -28.10 3.41
C ARG A 513 -17.54 -29.53 3.10
N LYS A 514 -16.41 -29.73 2.40
CA LYS A 514 -15.89 -31.06 2.04
C LYS A 514 -15.72 -31.98 3.25
N LYS A 515 -15.11 -31.47 4.33
CA LYS A 515 -14.92 -32.26 5.56
C LYS A 515 -16.22 -32.48 6.34
N LEU A 516 -17.19 -31.56 6.23
CA LEU A 516 -18.52 -31.74 6.81
C LEU A 516 -19.28 -32.84 6.07
N ASP A 517 -19.27 -32.85 4.74
CA ASP A 517 -19.95 -33.85 3.92
C ASP A 517 -19.36 -35.26 4.09
N ALA A 518 -18.10 -35.36 4.54
CA ALA A 518 -17.44 -36.63 4.87
C ALA A 518 -17.84 -37.19 6.25
N LEU A 519 -18.50 -36.41 7.11
CA LEU A 519 -19.00 -36.87 8.41
C LEU A 519 -20.35 -37.57 8.25
N ASN A 520 -20.62 -38.55 9.11
CA ASN A 520 -21.91 -39.25 9.13
C ASN A 520 -22.95 -38.43 9.90
N ASP A 521 -23.95 -37.90 9.19
CA ASP A 521 -25.06 -37.08 9.71
C ASP A 521 -24.64 -35.93 10.66
N PRO A 522 -23.80 -34.98 10.21
CA PRO A 522 -23.37 -33.88 11.06
C PRO A 522 -24.49 -32.86 11.27
N PRO A 523 -24.45 -32.09 12.40
CA PRO A 523 -25.35 -30.95 12.57
C PRO A 523 -25.22 -29.97 11.41
N LYS A 524 -26.33 -29.35 11.01
CA LYS A 524 -26.34 -28.41 9.88
C LYS A 524 -25.50 -27.15 10.18
N LEU A 525 -24.62 -26.79 9.24
CA LEU A 525 -23.74 -25.62 9.32
C LEU A 525 -23.91 -24.75 8.08
N GLU A 526 -24.28 -23.49 8.26
CA GLU A 526 -24.34 -22.50 7.19
C GLU A 526 -23.03 -21.73 7.12
N ILE A 527 -22.32 -21.83 5.98
CA ILE A 527 -20.98 -21.27 5.80
C ILE A 527 -21.03 -20.05 4.88
N LEU A 528 -20.71 -18.88 5.43
CA LEU A 528 -20.84 -17.58 4.78
C LEU A 528 -19.49 -16.84 4.68
N PRO A 529 -18.98 -16.57 3.46
CA PRO A 529 -17.78 -15.76 3.29
C PRO A 529 -18.09 -14.26 3.41
N ILE A 530 -17.14 -13.47 3.91
CA ILE A 530 -17.21 -12.00 3.85
C ILE A 530 -15.83 -11.33 3.62
N TYR A 531 -15.73 -10.60 2.51
CA TYR A 531 -14.57 -9.78 2.16
C TYR A 531 -15.00 -8.55 1.35
N SER A 532 -14.18 -7.50 1.35
CA SER A 532 -14.53 -6.16 0.86
C SER A 532 -15.02 -6.08 -0.60
N GLN A 533 -14.56 -6.99 -1.47
CA GLN A 533 -14.95 -7.03 -2.89
C GLN A 533 -16.31 -7.70 -3.13
N MET A 534 -16.93 -8.33 -2.12
CA MET A 534 -18.21 -9.01 -2.30
C MET A 534 -19.35 -8.02 -2.60
N PRO A 535 -20.33 -8.42 -3.44
CA PRO A 535 -21.56 -7.66 -3.63
C PRO A 535 -22.30 -7.38 -2.31
N ALA A 536 -22.84 -6.16 -2.16
CA ALA A 536 -23.53 -5.72 -0.94
C ALA A 536 -24.68 -6.66 -0.52
N ASP A 537 -25.40 -7.23 -1.48
CA ASP A 537 -26.53 -8.14 -1.20
C ASP A 537 -26.05 -9.43 -0.54
N LEU A 538 -24.87 -9.94 -0.89
CA LEU A 538 -24.26 -11.11 -0.26
C LEU A 538 -23.64 -10.76 1.09
N GLN A 539 -23.11 -9.55 1.26
CA GLN A 539 -22.65 -9.07 2.57
C GLN A 539 -23.82 -8.95 3.55
N ALA A 540 -25.01 -8.55 3.09
CA ALA A 540 -26.20 -8.42 3.93
C ALA A 540 -26.67 -9.76 4.53
N LYS A 541 -26.47 -10.87 3.82
CA LYS A 541 -26.88 -12.21 4.26
C LYS A 541 -26.29 -12.64 5.60
N ILE A 542 -25.13 -12.11 5.99
CA ILE A 542 -24.50 -12.46 7.27
C ILE A 542 -25.35 -12.02 8.49
N PHE A 543 -26.15 -10.97 8.31
CA PHE A 543 -27.01 -10.40 9.35
C PHE A 543 -28.32 -11.14 9.49
N ASP A 544 -28.69 -11.93 8.48
CA ASP A 544 -29.88 -12.76 8.54
C ASP A 544 -29.68 -13.86 9.61
N ARG A 545 -30.75 -14.17 10.35
CA ARG A 545 -30.70 -15.26 11.32
C ARG A 545 -30.65 -16.60 10.61
N ALA A 546 -29.84 -17.52 11.12
CA ALA A 546 -29.88 -18.90 10.65
C ALA A 546 -31.24 -19.54 10.96
N ALA A 547 -31.61 -20.51 10.13
CA ALA A 547 -32.77 -21.35 10.40
C ALA A 547 -32.64 -22.07 11.76
N PRO A 548 -33.75 -22.35 12.45
CA PRO A 548 -33.70 -23.06 13.74
C PRO A 548 -32.94 -24.38 13.62
N GLY A 549 -31.98 -24.61 14.52
CA GLY A 549 -31.13 -25.82 14.53
C GLY A 549 -29.93 -25.77 13.59
N VAL A 550 -29.71 -24.67 12.85
CA VAL A 550 -28.53 -24.46 12.00
C VAL A 550 -27.58 -23.48 12.68
N ARG A 551 -26.30 -23.82 12.75
CA ARG A 551 -25.24 -22.91 13.22
C ARG A 551 -24.67 -22.10 12.05
N LYS A 552 -24.33 -20.83 12.25
CA LYS A 552 -23.59 -20.05 11.23
C LYS A 552 -22.09 -20.09 11.47
N CYS A 553 -21.33 -20.24 10.39
CA CYS A 553 -19.90 -20.08 10.35
C CYS A 553 -19.55 -18.98 9.34
N ILE A 554 -19.10 -17.84 9.84
CA ILE A 554 -18.72 -16.69 9.04
C ILE A 554 -17.21 -16.66 8.90
N VAL A 555 -16.71 -16.67 7.68
CA VAL A 555 -15.27 -16.59 7.39
C VAL A 555 -14.97 -15.22 6.80
N ALA A 556 -14.22 -14.40 7.55
CA ALA A 556 -14.12 -12.97 7.35
C ALA A 556 -12.67 -12.46 7.27
N THR A 557 -12.49 -11.34 6.56
CA THR A 557 -11.29 -10.49 6.72
C THR A 557 -11.42 -9.57 7.94
N ASN A 558 -10.50 -8.61 8.10
CA ASN A 558 -10.57 -7.55 9.11
C ASN A 558 -11.82 -6.66 9.02
N ILE A 559 -12.66 -6.79 7.99
CA ILE A 559 -13.97 -6.11 7.89
C ILE A 559 -14.87 -6.41 9.10
N ALA A 560 -14.80 -7.62 9.67
CA ALA A 560 -15.59 -8.01 10.84
C ALA A 560 -14.97 -7.55 12.18
N GLU A 561 -13.73 -7.04 12.17
CA GLU A 561 -12.94 -6.72 13.37
C GLU A 561 -13.44 -5.50 14.13
N THR A 562 -13.97 -4.49 13.42
CA THR A 562 -14.32 -3.16 13.97
C THR A 562 -15.75 -2.78 13.61
N SER A 563 -16.05 -2.58 12.32
CA SER A 563 -17.29 -1.93 11.86
C SER A 563 -18.53 -2.81 11.78
N LEU A 564 -18.42 -4.13 11.93
CA LEU A 564 -19.56 -5.05 11.76
C LEU A 564 -19.94 -5.72 13.08
N THR A 565 -21.17 -5.51 13.53
CA THR A 565 -21.78 -6.26 14.62
C THR A 565 -22.66 -7.36 14.04
N VAL A 566 -22.16 -8.59 14.05
CA VAL A 566 -22.99 -9.76 13.78
C VAL A 566 -23.48 -10.30 15.12
N ASP A 567 -24.80 -10.41 15.26
CA ASP A 567 -25.42 -10.96 16.46
C ASP A 567 -25.27 -12.49 16.48
N GLY A 568 -25.11 -13.07 17.68
CA GLY A 568 -25.06 -14.52 17.87
C GLY A 568 -23.66 -15.15 17.86
N ILE A 569 -22.62 -14.36 17.59
CA ILE A 569 -21.23 -14.85 17.64
C ILE A 569 -20.84 -15.19 19.08
N LYS A 570 -20.48 -16.45 19.31
CA LYS A 570 -20.00 -16.97 20.60
C LYS A 570 -18.58 -17.53 20.50
N TYR A 571 -18.17 -17.97 19.31
CA TYR A 571 -16.86 -18.56 19.07
C TYR A 571 -16.09 -17.75 18.03
N VAL A 572 -14.87 -17.36 18.35
CA VAL A 572 -13.96 -16.69 17.42
C VAL A 572 -12.76 -17.59 17.15
N VAL A 573 -12.39 -17.77 15.89
CA VAL A 573 -11.15 -18.43 15.46
C VAL A 573 -10.28 -17.36 14.80
N ASP A 574 -9.11 -17.08 15.38
CA ASP A 574 -8.19 -16.03 14.90
C ASP A 574 -6.91 -16.65 14.36
N ALA A 575 -6.71 -16.55 13.04
CA ALA A 575 -5.48 -16.98 12.38
C ALA A 575 -4.26 -16.12 12.76
N GLY A 576 -4.45 -14.91 13.30
CA GLY A 576 -3.35 -14.05 13.74
C GLY A 576 -2.67 -13.24 12.62
N TYR A 577 -3.22 -13.27 11.40
CA TYR A 577 -2.66 -12.57 10.23
C TYR A 577 -3.65 -11.56 9.63
N SER A 578 -3.11 -10.62 8.86
CA SER A 578 -3.87 -9.69 8.01
C SER A 578 -3.04 -9.28 6.80
N LYS A 579 -3.70 -8.85 5.72
CA LYS A 579 -3.02 -8.22 4.58
C LYS A 579 -2.86 -6.72 4.86
N LEU A 580 -1.62 -6.24 4.90
CA LEU A 580 -1.28 -4.84 5.10
C LEU A 580 -0.64 -4.27 3.83
N LYS A 581 -1.05 -3.05 3.47
CA LYS A 581 -0.44 -2.26 2.40
C LYS A 581 0.81 -1.57 2.96
N VAL A 582 1.96 -1.81 2.34
CA VAL A 582 3.27 -1.29 2.74
C VAL A 582 3.95 -0.65 1.53
N TYR A 583 4.25 0.64 1.64
CA TYR A 583 4.99 1.40 0.65
C TYR A 583 6.49 1.19 0.82
N ASN A 584 7.16 0.85 -0.28
CA ASN A 584 8.62 0.80 -0.33
C ASN A 584 9.15 2.04 -1.06
N PRO A 585 9.76 3.01 -0.36
CA PRO A 585 10.24 4.26 -0.98
C PRO A 585 11.39 4.03 -1.96
N LYS A 586 12.17 2.95 -1.82
CA LYS A 586 13.29 2.64 -2.74
C LYS A 586 12.79 2.12 -4.08
N MET A 587 11.72 1.34 -4.06
CA MET A 587 11.09 0.81 -5.28
C MET A 587 10.01 1.75 -5.84
N GLY A 588 9.55 2.71 -5.03
CA GLY A 588 8.47 3.62 -5.39
C GLY A 588 7.11 2.92 -5.54
N MET A 589 6.91 1.77 -4.89
CA MET A 589 5.73 0.95 -5.09
C MET A 589 5.07 0.51 -3.78
N ASP A 590 3.75 0.39 -3.82
CA ASP A 590 2.95 -0.19 -2.75
C ASP A 590 2.89 -1.71 -2.90
N THR A 591 3.11 -2.43 -1.81
CA THR A 591 3.02 -3.89 -1.77
C THR A 591 1.97 -4.33 -0.77
N LEU A 592 1.17 -5.34 -1.13
CA LEU A 592 0.24 -5.96 -0.20
C LEU A 592 0.89 -7.20 0.38
N GLN A 593 1.30 -7.14 1.64
CA GLN A 593 2.00 -8.23 2.32
C GLN A 593 1.11 -8.84 3.39
N ILE A 594 1.18 -10.16 3.56
CA ILE A 594 0.57 -10.83 4.71
C ILE A 594 1.51 -10.61 5.90
N THR A 595 0.98 -10.06 6.99
CA THR A 595 1.75 -9.80 8.22
C THR A 595 0.99 -10.29 9.44
N PRO A 596 1.70 -10.61 10.54
CA PRO A 596 1.07 -10.80 11.84
C PRO A 596 0.28 -9.55 12.25
N ILE A 597 -0.81 -9.75 12.98
CA ILE A 597 -1.63 -8.65 13.52
C ILE A 597 -1.00 -8.04 14.77
N SER A 598 -1.54 -6.93 15.27
CA SER A 598 -1.14 -6.43 16.59
C SER A 598 -1.91 -7.11 17.73
N GLN A 599 -1.39 -7.03 18.95
CA GLN A 599 -2.10 -7.45 20.17
C GLN A 599 -3.44 -6.70 20.32
N ALA A 600 -3.49 -5.42 19.96
CA ALA A 600 -4.74 -4.66 19.96
C ALA A 600 -5.77 -5.26 18.98
N ASN A 601 -5.36 -5.61 17.76
CA ASN A 601 -6.26 -6.25 16.77
C ASN A 601 -6.74 -7.61 17.28
N SER A 602 -5.83 -8.43 17.83
CA SER A 602 -6.14 -9.73 18.42
C SER A 602 -7.20 -9.62 19.53
N SER A 603 -7.05 -8.64 20.43
CA SER A 603 -8.01 -8.36 21.49
C SER A 603 -9.37 -7.90 20.96
N GLN A 604 -9.40 -7.06 19.91
CA GLN A 604 -10.65 -6.65 19.26
C GLN A 604 -11.37 -7.82 18.57
N ARG A 605 -10.61 -8.71 17.92
CA ARG A 605 -11.14 -9.93 17.30
C ARG A 605 -11.76 -10.85 18.34
N SER A 606 -11.06 -11.14 19.44
CA SER A 606 -11.62 -11.96 20.54
C SER A 606 -12.84 -11.31 21.18
N GLY A 607 -12.86 -9.98 21.31
CA GLY A 607 -14.00 -9.23 21.86
C GLY A 607 -15.31 -9.42 21.07
N ARG A 608 -15.26 -9.89 19.82
CA ARG A 608 -16.47 -10.20 19.03
C ARG A 608 -17.29 -11.33 19.63
N ALA A 609 -16.66 -12.27 20.34
CA ALA A 609 -17.33 -13.38 21.01
C ALA A 609 -18.11 -12.96 22.28
N GLY A 610 -17.73 -11.82 22.90
CA GLY A 610 -18.28 -11.36 24.18
C GLY A 610 -19.43 -10.38 24.07
N ARG A 611 -20.03 -10.19 22.88
CA ARG A 611 -21.02 -9.12 22.66
C ARG A 611 -22.42 -9.46 23.10
N THR A 612 -22.88 -10.67 22.83
CA THR A 612 -24.24 -11.12 23.15
C THR A 612 -24.31 -11.98 24.41
N GLY A 613 -23.21 -12.64 24.77
CA GLY A 613 -23.10 -13.51 25.92
C GLY A 613 -21.65 -13.97 26.13
N PRO A 614 -21.36 -14.78 27.16
CA PRO A 614 -20.04 -15.34 27.38
C PRO A 614 -19.59 -16.17 26.17
N GLY A 615 -18.35 -15.95 25.74
CA GLY A 615 -17.82 -16.52 24.50
C GLY A 615 -16.43 -17.11 24.65
N LYS A 616 -15.91 -17.73 23.59
CA LYS A 616 -14.55 -18.29 23.54
C LYS A 616 -13.82 -17.81 22.29
N ALA A 617 -12.54 -17.53 22.43
CA ALA A 617 -11.66 -17.16 21.32
C ALA A 617 -10.48 -18.14 21.21
N PHE A 618 -10.32 -18.74 20.04
CA PHE A 618 -9.26 -19.69 19.70
C PHE A 618 -8.24 -18.97 18.82
N ARG A 619 -7.05 -18.72 19.38
CA ARG A 619 -5.93 -18.10 18.68
C ARG A 619 -5.05 -19.21 18.11
N LEU A 620 -4.85 -19.21 16.79
CA LEU A 620 -4.07 -20.23 16.08
C LEU A 620 -2.55 -19.97 16.16
N TYR A 621 -2.11 -19.35 17.25
CA TYR A 621 -0.72 -19.01 17.53
C TYR A 621 -0.47 -19.14 19.03
N THR A 622 0.80 -19.25 19.41
CA THR A 622 1.20 -19.48 20.79
C THR A 622 1.08 -18.22 21.64
N GLU A 623 0.98 -18.39 22.96
CA GLU A 623 1.00 -17.27 23.90
C GLU A 623 2.35 -16.52 23.86
N LYS A 624 3.45 -17.24 23.60
CA LYS A 624 4.78 -16.64 23.40
C LYS A 624 4.77 -15.71 22.19
N ALA A 625 4.25 -16.16 21.06
CA ALA A 625 4.14 -15.35 19.85
C ALA A 625 3.30 -14.08 20.10
N PHE A 626 2.19 -14.20 20.85
CA PHE A 626 1.37 -13.04 21.21
C PHE A 626 2.13 -11.96 21.99
N LYS A 627 2.98 -12.36 22.96
CA LYS A 627 3.72 -11.42 23.82
C LYS A 627 4.98 -10.85 23.15
N GLU A 628 5.72 -11.69 22.44
CA GLU A 628 7.07 -11.35 21.94
C GLU A 628 7.08 -10.95 20.45
N GLU A 629 6.32 -11.63 19.59
CA GLU A 629 6.37 -11.43 18.13
C GLU A 629 5.40 -10.34 17.65
N LEU A 630 4.22 -10.22 18.26
CA LEU A 630 3.23 -9.23 17.83
C LEU A 630 3.60 -7.82 18.34
N TYR A 631 3.30 -6.81 17.50
CA TYR A 631 3.30 -5.43 17.97
C TYR A 631 2.15 -5.20 18.95
N ILE A 632 2.32 -4.30 19.92
CA ILE A 632 1.25 -3.93 20.86
C ILE A 632 0.09 -3.27 20.11
N GLN A 633 0.40 -2.42 19.13
CA GLN A 633 -0.57 -1.68 18.32
C GLN A 633 -0.26 -1.82 16.84
N THR A 634 -1.26 -1.60 16.01
CA THR A 634 -1.09 -1.51 14.56
C THR A 634 -0.19 -0.32 14.23
N ILE A 635 0.73 -0.52 13.28
CA ILE A 635 1.56 0.56 12.74
C ILE A 635 0.64 1.58 12.04
N PRO A 636 0.72 2.87 12.37
CA PRO A 636 -0.09 3.92 11.75
C PRO A 636 0.09 3.97 10.23
N GLU A 637 -0.98 4.32 9.51
CA GLU A 637 -0.96 4.37 8.05
C GLU A 637 0.06 5.39 7.49
N ILE A 638 0.27 6.49 8.22
CA ILE A 638 1.25 7.54 7.86
C ILE A 638 2.70 7.02 7.77
N GLN A 639 3.04 5.95 8.48
CA GLN A 639 4.39 5.39 8.47
C GLN A 639 4.62 4.33 7.39
N ARG A 640 3.56 3.91 6.68
CA ARG A 640 3.60 2.75 5.77
C ARG A 640 2.98 3.01 4.39
N THR A 641 2.60 4.24 4.08
CA THR A 641 1.98 4.63 2.80
C THR A 641 2.75 5.73 2.10
N ASN A 642 2.52 5.90 0.80
CA ASN A 642 3.05 7.02 0.03
C ASN A 642 2.44 8.35 0.54
N LEU A 643 3.27 9.36 0.77
CA LEU A 643 2.87 10.64 1.36
C LEU A 643 2.79 11.78 0.35
N SER A 644 2.89 11.54 -0.96
CA SER A 644 2.97 12.62 -1.97
C SER A 644 1.72 13.51 -1.95
N ASN A 645 0.53 12.93 -1.85
CA ASN A 645 -0.70 13.72 -1.70
C ASN A 645 -0.75 14.47 -0.35
N THR A 646 -0.31 13.81 0.73
CA THR A 646 -0.25 14.39 2.08
C THR A 646 0.72 15.58 2.17
N VAL A 647 1.89 15.46 1.57
CA VAL A 647 2.91 16.51 1.53
C VAL A 647 2.38 17.71 0.75
N LEU A 648 1.73 17.48 -0.41
CA LEU A 648 1.09 18.53 -1.18
C LEU A 648 0.03 19.26 -0.35
N MET A 649 -0.80 18.50 0.35
CA MET A 649 -1.84 19.00 1.25
C MET A 649 -1.27 19.86 2.38
N LEU A 650 -0.27 19.35 3.12
CA LEU A 650 0.37 20.06 4.23
C LEU A 650 1.04 21.36 3.76
N LYS A 651 1.72 21.33 2.61
CA LYS A 651 2.33 22.52 2.00
C LYS A 651 1.27 23.55 1.60
N SER A 652 0.14 23.11 1.05
CA SER A 652 -0.98 24.01 0.70
C SER A 652 -1.63 24.67 1.93
N LEU A 653 -1.62 24.00 3.07
CA LEU A 653 -2.06 24.54 4.38
C LEU A 653 -1.04 25.51 5.01
N GLY A 654 0.09 25.78 4.34
CA GLY A 654 1.13 26.69 4.83
C GLY A 654 2.10 26.06 5.84
N VAL A 655 2.13 24.73 5.97
CA VAL A 655 3.16 24.05 6.77
C VAL A 655 4.49 24.10 6.03
N LYS A 656 5.38 25.01 6.46
CA LYS A 656 6.68 25.21 5.82
C LYS A 656 7.62 24.01 6.04
N ASP A 657 7.84 23.67 7.31
CA ASP A 657 8.66 22.52 7.71
C ASP A 657 7.76 21.33 8.06
N LEU A 658 7.93 20.26 7.28
CA LEU A 658 7.18 19.01 7.45
C LEU A 658 7.78 18.17 8.58
N LEU A 659 9.07 18.30 8.87
CA LEU A 659 9.74 17.50 9.90
C LEU A 659 9.44 18.01 11.31
N ASP A 660 9.15 19.30 11.45
CA ASP A 660 8.74 19.93 12.72
C ASP A 660 7.21 19.94 12.92
N PHE A 661 6.44 19.35 12.00
CA PHE A 661 5.01 19.24 12.17
C PHE A 661 4.66 18.31 13.35
N ASP A 662 3.68 18.72 14.15
CA ASP A 662 3.15 17.97 15.31
C ASP A 662 2.41 16.68 14.87
N PHE A 663 3.14 15.68 14.38
CA PHE A 663 2.61 14.34 14.18
C PHE A 663 2.53 13.58 15.50
N MET A 664 1.50 12.75 15.67
CA MET A 664 1.41 11.84 16.80
C MET A 664 2.52 10.78 16.73
N ASP A 665 2.63 10.13 15.58
CA ASP A 665 3.78 9.31 15.21
C ASP A 665 4.33 9.86 13.87
N PRO A 666 5.56 10.40 13.86
CA PRO A 666 6.11 11.02 12.65
C PRO A 666 6.35 9.98 11.55
N PRO A 667 6.13 10.34 10.27
CA PRO A 667 6.48 9.46 9.16
C PRO A 667 8.00 9.28 9.03
N PRO A 668 8.47 8.15 8.45
CA PRO A 668 9.87 7.96 8.11
C PRO A 668 10.38 9.07 7.19
N GLN A 669 11.59 9.56 7.44
CA GLN A 669 12.16 10.67 6.67
C GLN A 669 12.32 10.30 5.20
N ASP A 670 12.78 9.08 4.90
CA ASP A 670 12.91 8.58 3.53
C ASP A 670 11.60 8.72 2.75
N THR A 671 10.47 8.38 3.37
CA THR A 671 9.15 8.52 2.73
C THR A 671 8.79 9.97 2.44
N ILE A 672 9.06 10.89 3.38
CA ILE A 672 8.82 12.33 3.18
C ILE A 672 9.71 12.86 2.05
N LEU A 673 11.00 12.51 2.06
CA LEU A 673 11.98 12.98 1.06
C LEU A 673 11.65 12.45 -0.34
N THR A 674 11.31 11.17 -0.47
CA THR A 674 10.85 10.58 -1.75
C THR A 674 9.55 11.24 -2.22
N SER A 675 8.59 11.49 -1.32
CA SER A 675 7.37 12.20 -1.69
C SER A 675 7.60 13.66 -2.10
N MET A 676 8.53 14.37 -1.46
CA MET A 676 8.94 15.71 -1.88
C MET A 676 9.65 15.67 -3.24
N PHE A 677 10.47 14.65 -3.49
CA PHE A 677 11.13 14.43 -4.78
C PHE A 677 10.11 14.16 -5.89
N ASP A 678 9.10 13.31 -5.64
CA ASP A 678 8.05 13.01 -6.62
C ASP A 678 7.22 14.25 -6.95
N LEU A 679 6.89 15.09 -5.96
CA LEU A 679 6.19 16.35 -6.19
C LEU A 679 7.04 17.38 -6.92
N TRP A 680 8.33 17.45 -6.61
CA TRP A 680 9.28 18.30 -7.32
C TRP A 680 9.42 17.87 -8.77
N ALA A 681 9.58 16.57 -9.03
CA ALA A 681 9.55 16.00 -10.36
C ALA A 681 8.29 16.46 -11.10
N LEU A 682 7.11 16.23 -10.52
CA LEU A 682 5.84 16.63 -11.13
C LEU A 682 5.73 18.14 -11.39
N GLY A 683 6.59 18.97 -10.81
CA GLY A 683 6.57 20.44 -10.92
C GLY A 683 5.61 21.09 -9.93
N ALA A 684 5.12 20.33 -8.94
CA ALA A 684 4.27 20.83 -7.87
C ALA A 684 5.07 21.59 -6.81
N LEU A 685 6.33 21.21 -6.60
CA LEU A 685 7.28 21.92 -5.75
C LEU A 685 8.39 22.56 -6.58
N ASP A 686 8.86 23.71 -6.12
CA ASP A 686 10.03 24.38 -6.67
C ASP A 686 11.34 23.79 -6.13
N ASN A 687 12.46 24.39 -6.54
CA ASN A 687 13.81 23.99 -6.18
C ASN A 687 14.18 24.25 -4.71
N LEU A 688 13.30 24.90 -3.95
CA LEU A 688 13.40 25.20 -2.53
C LEU A 688 12.43 24.35 -1.68
N GLY A 689 11.53 23.60 -2.32
CA GLY A 689 10.50 22.83 -1.66
C GLY A 689 9.26 23.65 -1.26
N GLU A 690 9.03 24.80 -1.89
CA GLU A 690 7.80 25.59 -1.80
C GLU A 690 6.82 25.23 -2.93
N LEU A 691 5.54 25.58 -2.72
CA LEU A 691 4.45 25.20 -3.61
C LEU A 691 4.41 26.12 -4.85
N THR A 692 4.51 25.54 -6.04
CA THR A 692 4.36 26.26 -7.32
C THR A 692 2.89 26.59 -7.60
N ASP A 693 2.62 27.41 -8.61
CA ASP A 693 1.23 27.68 -9.03
C ASP A 693 0.55 26.43 -9.61
N LEU A 694 1.32 25.53 -10.24
CA LEU A 694 0.86 24.20 -10.62
C LEU A 694 0.48 23.39 -9.37
N GLY A 695 1.36 23.34 -8.37
CA GLY A 695 1.08 22.66 -7.10
C GLY A 695 -0.15 23.20 -6.36
N ARG A 696 -0.36 24.54 -6.36
CA ARG A 696 -1.56 25.16 -5.80
C ARG A 696 -2.83 24.69 -6.51
N LYS A 697 -2.84 24.70 -7.85
CA LYS A 697 -3.96 24.17 -8.63
C LYS A 697 -4.19 22.67 -8.37
N MET A 698 -3.11 21.89 -8.23
CA MET A 698 -3.19 20.46 -7.93
C MET A 698 -3.85 20.18 -6.57
N SER A 699 -3.56 20.99 -5.55
CA SER A 699 -4.10 20.80 -4.19
C SER A 699 -5.63 20.94 -4.10
N ALA A 700 -6.25 21.64 -5.06
CA ALA A 700 -7.70 21.76 -5.14
C ALA A 700 -8.40 20.46 -5.58
N PHE A 701 -7.68 19.59 -6.30
CA PHE A 701 -8.23 18.33 -6.79
C PHE A 701 -8.12 17.23 -5.73
N PRO A 702 -9.19 16.45 -5.49
CA PRO A 702 -9.22 15.45 -4.45
C PRO A 702 -8.60 14.13 -4.91
N MET A 703 -7.42 14.14 -5.53
CA MET A 703 -6.85 12.99 -6.25
C MET A 703 -5.33 12.93 -6.10
N ASP A 704 -4.71 11.86 -6.58
CA ASP A 704 -3.25 11.78 -6.59
C ASP A 704 -2.62 12.91 -7.43
N PRO A 705 -1.43 13.41 -7.06
CA PRO A 705 -0.74 14.48 -7.76
C PRO A 705 -0.59 14.21 -9.27
N SER A 706 -0.24 12.99 -9.67
CA SER A 706 -0.07 12.62 -11.09
C SER A 706 -1.37 12.80 -11.88
N LEU A 707 -2.51 12.33 -11.34
CA LEU A 707 -3.83 12.49 -11.96
C LEU A 707 -4.27 13.96 -12.02
N SER A 708 -3.99 14.72 -10.95
CA SER A 708 -4.31 16.15 -10.89
C SER A 708 -3.51 16.94 -11.92
N LYS A 709 -2.25 16.58 -12.13
CA LYS A 709 -1.40 17.15 -13.18
C LYS A 709 -1.98 16.91 -14.57
N LEU A 710 -2.46 15.70 -14.86
CA LEU A 710 -3.08 15.38 -16.16
C LEU A 710 -4.25 16.31 -16.48
N LEU A 711 -5.13 16.58 -15.52
CA LEU A 711 -6.26 17.49 -15.73
C LEU A 711 -5.80 18.91 -16.05
N ILE A 712 -4.75 19.38 -15.37
CA ILE A 712 -4.22 20.74 -15.54
C ILE A 712 -3.46 20.86 -16.87
N THR A 713 -2.66 19.88 -17.25
CA THR A 713 -1.92 19.91 -18.52
C THR A 713 -2.83 19.65 -19.73
N ALA A 714 -3.94 18.94 -19.57
CA ALA A 714 -4.92 18.73 -20.64
C ALA A 714 -5.53 20.04 -21.18
N GLU A 715 -5.62 21.09 -20.36
CA GLU A 715 -6.03 22.43 -20.82
C GLU A 715 -5.04 23.00 -21.86
N GLN A 716 -3.74 22.77 -21.68
CA GLN A 716 -2.70 23.27 -22.59
C GLN A 716 -2.70 22.54 -23.94
N TYR A 717 -3.06 21.26 -23.94
CA TYR A 717 -3.15 20.43 -25.15
C TYR A 717 -4.54 20.43 -25.81
N GLY A 718 -5.54 21.07 -25.19
CA GLY A 718 -6.91 21.15 -25.72
C GLY A 718 -7.71 19.84 -25.63
N CYS A 719 -7.38 18.95 -24.69
CA CYS A 719 -8.02 17.63 -24.52
C CYS A 719 -8.66 17.43 -23.14
N SER A 720 -9.19 18.51 -22.55
CA SER A 720 -9.70 18.52 -21.18
C SER A 720 -10.94 17.64 -21.01
N GLU A 721 -11.85 17.58 -21.99
CA GLU A 721 -13.08 16.77 -21.87
C GLU A 721 -12.78 15.25 -21.80
N GLU A 722 -11.87 14.79 -22.66
CA GLU A 722 -11.41 13.41 -22.71
C GLU A 722 -10.61 13.07 -21.46
N MET A 723 -9.73 13.96 -21.01
CA MET A 723 -8.88 13.71 -19.84
C MET A 723 -9.69 13.61 -18.55
N ILE A 724 -10.70 14.48 -18.34
CA ILE A 724 -11.59 14.36 -17.18
C ILE A 724 -12.29 12.99 -17.19
N THR A 725 -12.69 12.51 -18.36
CA THR A 725 -13.31 11.19 -18.50
C THR A 725 -12.34 10.06 -18.16
N ILE A 726 -11.11 10.09 -18.70
CA ILE A 726 -10.06 9.10 -18.40
C ILE A 726 -9.76 9.08 -16.90
N VAL A 727 -9.47 10.24 -16.30
CA VAL A 727 -9.15 10.35 -14.87
C VAL A 727 -10.30 9.86 -13.98
N SER A 728 -11.55 10.12 -14.37
CA SER A 728 -12.72 9.61 -13.65
C SER A 728 -12.82 8.09 -13.71
N MET A 729 -12.47 7.48 -14.85
CA MET A 729 -12.44 6.03 -15.04
C MET A 729 -11.29 5.36 -14.28
N LEU A 730 -10.12 6.02 -14.18
CA LEU A 730 -8.99 5.53 -13.36
C LEU A 730 -9.30 5.60 -11.85
N SER A 731 -10.14 6.54 -11.43
CA SER A 731 -10.52 6.74 -10.02
C SER A 731 -11.54 5.72 -9.50
N VAL A 732 -12.06 4.84 -10.35
CA VAL A 732 -12.99 3.76 -9.97
C VAL A 732 -12.32 2.39 -10.07
N PRO A 733 -12.77 1.40 -9.28
CA PRO A 733 -12.33 0.01 -9.47
C PRO A 733 -12.58 -0.46 -10.90
N SER A 734 -11.83 -1.47 -11.35
CA SER A 734 -11.92 -2.02 -12.71
C SER A 734 -13.37 -2.14 -13.18
N VAL A 735 -13.64 -1.52 -14.33
CA VAL A 735 -14.98 -1.48 -14.93
C VAL A 735 -15.31 -2.79 -15.64
N PHE A 736 -14.31 -3.55 -16.05
CA PHE A 736 -14.47 -4.83 -16.72
C PHE A 736 -14.83 -5.92 -15.71
N TYR A 737 -15.90 -6.66 -16.00
CA TYR A 737 -16.34 -7.84 -15.27
C TYR A 737 -15.90 -9.09 -16.03
N ARG A 738 -15.18 -10.00 -15.38
CA ARG A 738 -14.69 -11.23 -16.00
C ARG A 738 -15.13 -12.46 -15.19
N PRO A 739 -16.39 -12.91 -15.34
CA PRO A 739 -16.89 -14.08 -14.63
C PRO A 739 -16.12 -15.35 -15.00
N LYS A 740 -15.85 -16.22 -14.02
CA LYS A 740 -14.99 -17.40 -14.22
C LYS A 740 -15.52 -18.40 -15.24
N GLU A 741 -16.84 -18.53 -15.34
CA GLU A 741 -17.53 -19.46 -16.23
C GLU A 741 -17.63 -18.95 -17.68
N ARG A 742 -17.55 -17.63 -17.89
CA ARG A 742 -17.76 -16.97 -19.19
C ARG A 742 -16.60 -16.04 -19.55
N GLN A 743 -15.38 -16.49 -19.32
CA GLN A 743 -14.18 -15.67 -19.53
C GLN A 743 -13.97 -15.32 -21.00
N ASP A 744 -14.10 -16.30 -21.90
CA ASP A 744 -13.81 -16.10 -23.33
C ASP A 744 -14.82 -15.14 -23.98
N GLU A 745 -16.10 -15.24 -23.60
CA GLU A 745 -17.12 -14.28 -24.05
C GLU A 745 -16.87 -12.87 -23.52
N ALA A 746 -16.45 -12.75 -22.25
CA ALA A 746 -16.13 -11.46 -21.64
C ALA A 746 -14.92 -10.81 -22.32
N ASP A 747 -13.89 -11.60 -22.61
CA ASP A 747 -12.68 -11.14 -23.30
C ASP A 747 -13.00 -10.72 -24.74
N ALA A 748 -13.84 -11.48 -25.48
CA ALA A 748 -14.29 -11.12 -26.82
C ALA A 748 -15.14 -9.83 -26.85
N GLN A 749 -15.97 -9.55 -25.83
CA GLN A 749 -16.66 -8.26 -25.74
C GLN A 749 -15.70 -7.13 -25.40
N ARG A 750 -14.67 -7.42 -24.60
CA ARG A 750 -13.68 -6.43 -24.15
C ARG A 750 -12.76 -5.99 -25.29
N GLU A 751 -12.36 -6.91 -26.16
CA GLU A 751 -11.57 -6.64 -27.37
C GLU A 751 -12.21 -5.58 -28.28
N LYS A 752 -13.54 -5.52 -28.33
CA LYS A 752 -14.27 -4.52 -29.13
C LYS A 752 -14.01 -3.07 -28.70
N PHE A 753 -13.57 -2.87 -27.46
CA PHE A 753 -13.25 -1.55 -26.92
C PHE A 753 -11.76 -1.23 -26.96
N TRP A 754 -10.91 -2.20 -27.34
CA TRP A 754 -9.46 -2.04 -27.27
C TRP A 754 -8.95 -0.98 -28.23
N VAL A 755 -8.13 -0.11 -27.65
CA VAL A 755 -7.23 0.78 -28.39
C VAL A 755 -5.84 0.19 -28.24
N HIS A 756 -5.32 -0.37 -29.34
CA HIS A 756 -4.06 -1.14 -29.35
C HIS A 756 -2.85 -0.33 -28.85
N GLU A 757 -2.90 0.99 -28.95
CA GLU A 757 -1.82 1.88 -28.52
C GLU A 757 -1.95 2.31 -27.04
N SER A 758 -3.11 2.14 -26.41
CA SER A 758 -3.38 2.71 -25.08
C SER A 758 -4.58 2.10 -24.34
N ASP A 759 -4.33 1.66 -23.12
CA ASP A 759 -5.39 1.27 -22.17
C ASP A 759 -6.19 2.47 -21.66
N HIS A 760 -5.53 3.63 -21.47
CA HIS A 760 -6.22 4.88 -21.09
C HIS A 760 -7.31 5.27 -22.10
N LEU A 761 -7.03 5.16 -23.39
CA LEU A 761 -8.00 5.40 -24.47
C LEU A 761 -9.08 4.31 -24.53
N THR A 762 -8.74 3.06 -24.18
CA THR A 762 -9.73 1.99 -24.02
C THR A 762 -10.80 2.37 -22.99
N TYR A 763 -10.41 2.97 -21.85
CA TYR A 763 -11.38 3.48 -20.87
C TYR A 763 -12.23 4.63 -21.40
N LEU A 764 -11.65 5.54 -22.18
CA LEU A 764 -12.38 6.61 -22.85
C LEU A 764 -13.44 6.06 -23.82
N GLN A 765 -13.08 5.03 -24.59
CA GLN A 765 -13.97 4.39 -25.56
C GLN A 765 -15.14 3.68 -24.87
N VAL A 766 -14.87 2.95 -23.78
CA VAL A 766 -15.91 2.31 -22.96
C VAL A 766 -16.91 3.34 -22.44
N TYR A 767 -16.43 4.46 -21.86
CA TYR A 767 -17.32 5.50 -21.32
C TYR A 767 -18.13 6.19 -22.42
N SER A 768 -17.50 6.49 -23.56
CA SER A 768 -18.16 7.13 -24.71
C SER A 768 -19.24 6.24 -25.32
N ALA A 769 -18.97 4.94 -25.47
CA ALA A 769 -19.95 3.96 -25.93
C ALA A 769 -21.12 3.82 -24.95
N TRP A 770 -20.85 3.83 -23.64
CA TRP A 770 -21.91 3.80 -22.62
C TRP A 770 -22.79 5.06 -22.64
N LYS A 771 -22.16 6.24 -22.81
CA LYS A 771 -22.85 7.54 -22.96
C LYS A 771 -23.74 7.55 -24.21
N ALA A 772 -23.25 7.04 -25.35
CA ALA A 772 -24.00 6.97 -26.60
C ALA A 772 -25.24 6.05 -26.48
N ASN A 773 -25.16 5.00 -25.67
CA ASN A 773 -26.28 4.08 -25.40
C ASN A 773 -27.18 4.53 -24.23
N GLY A 774 -27.20 5.83 -23.92
CA GLY A 774 -28.12 6.42 -22.94
C GLY A 774 -27.88 5.99 -21.50
N PHE A 775 -26.64 5.63 -21.13
CA PHE A 775 -26.28 5.16 -19.79
C PHE A 775 -27.05 3.92 -19.32
N SER A 776 -27.40 3.02 -20.25
CA SER A 776 -28.21 1.83 -19.96
C SER A 776 -27.48 0.77 -19.13
N ASP A 777 -28.08 0.34 -18.02
CA ASP A 777 -27.55 -0.77 -17.19
C ASP A 777 -27.58 -2.11 -17.96
N ASN A 778 -28.60 -2.33 -18.81
CA ASN A 778 -28.70 -3.56 -19.62
C ASN A 778 -27.58 -3.66 -20.65
N TRP A 779 -27.16 -2.53 -21.22
CA TRP A 779 -26.03 -2.48 -22.14
C TRP A 779 -24.73 -2.89 -21.44
N CYS A 780 -24.50 -2.40 -20.21
CA CYS A 780 -23.33 -2.79 -19.42
C CYS A 780 -23.28 -4.30 -19.18
N VAL A 781 -24.41 -4.92 -18.81
CA VAL A 781 -24.47 -6.37 -18.57
C VAL A 781 -24.14 -7.17 -19.83
N LYS A 782 -24.67 -6.76 -20.99
CA LYS A 782 -24.38 -7.41 -22.29
C LYS A 782 -22.90 -7.35 -22.67
N HIS A 783 -22.22 -6.27 -22.29
CA HIS A 783 -20.81 -6.03 -22.59
C HIS A 783 -19.86 -6.40 -21.44
N PHE A 784 -20.34 -7.11 -20.42
CA PHE A 784 -19.55 -7.51 -19.25
C PHE A 784 -18.87 -6.31 -18.56
N LEU A 785 -19.61 -5.22 -18.38
CA LEU A 785 -19.18 -4.02 -17.67
C LEU A 785 -19.95 -3.87 -16.35
N HIS A 786 -19.31 -3.34 -15.32
CA HIS A 786 -19.95 -3.06 -14.04
C HIS A 786 -20.75 -1.73 -14.08
N PRO A 787 -22.10 -1.76 -14.05
CA PRO A 787 -22.91 -0.54 -14.15
C PRO A 787 -22.72 0.39 -12.94
N LYS A 788 -22.51 -0.17 -11.76
CA LYS A 788 -22.23 0.60 -10.53
C LYS A 788 -20.93 1.40 -10.64
N SER A 789 -19.87 0.81 -11.20
CA SER A 789 -18.57 1.47 -11.39
C SER A 789 -18.68 2.60 -12.41
N LEU A 790 -19.40 2.38 -13.52
CA LEU A 790 -19.62 3.40 -14.56
C LEU A 790 -20.46 4.58 -14.05
N ARG A 791 -21.53 4.32 -13.29
CA ARG A 791 -22.33 5.37 -12.65
C ARG A 791 -21.50 6.23 -11.71
N ARG A 792 -20.66 5.59 -10.90
CA ARG A 792 -19.72 6.28 -10.03
C ARG A 792 -18.67 7.06 -10.81
N ALA A 793 -18.17 6.54 -11.93
CA ALA A 793 -17.24 7.27 -12.79
C ALA A 793 -17.91 8.54 -13.36
N LYS A 794 -19.19 8.47 -13.73
CA LYS A 794 -19.98 9.64 -14.14
C LYS A 794 -20.13 10.66 -13.01
N GLU A 795 -20.46 10.22 -11.80
CA GLU A 795 -20.56 11.10 -10.63
C GLU A 795 -19.23 11.82 -10.34
N ILE A 796 -18.11 11.09 -10.42
CA ILE A 796 -16.76 11.67 -10.27
C ILE A 796 -16.48 12.67 -11.39
N ARG A 797 -16.83 12.33 -12.63
CA ARG A 797 -16.65 13.20 -13.80
C ARG A 797 -17.40 14.52 -13.63
N ASP A 798 -18.65 14.47 -13.20
CA ASP A 798 -19.49 15.66 -13.01
C ASP A 798 -18.92 16.56 -11.90
N GLN A 799 -18.39 15.98 -10.82
CA GLN A 799 -17.74 16.75 -9.76
C GLN A 799 -16.39 17.33 -10.17
N LEU A 800 -15.57 16.58 -10.92
CA LEU A 800 -14.34 17.11 -11.47
C LEU A 800 -14.64 18.28 -12.43
N LEU A 801 -15.70 18.18 -13.23
CA LEU A 801 -16.16 19.29 -14.06
C LEU A 801 -16.52 20.52 -13.23
N ASP A 802 -17.19 20.35 -12.09
CA ASP A 802 -17.52 21.47 -11.21
C ASP A 802 -16.26 22.11 -10.60
N ILE A 803 -15.27 21.32 -10.20
CA ILE A 803 -13.98 21.84 -9.70
C ILE A 803 -13.22 22.57 -10.81
N VAL A 804 -13.17 22.01 -12.03
CA VAL A 804 -12.54 22.63 -13.21
C VAL A 804 -13.20 23.99 -13.53
N LYS A 805 -14.54 24.08 -13.44
CA LYS A 805 -15.28 25.35 -13.58
C LYS A 805 -14.96 26.33 -12.46
N MET A 806 -14.89 25.87 -11.21
CA MET A 806 -14.52 26.72 -10.06
C MET A 806 -13.10 27.28 -10.21
N GLN A 807 -12.18 26.49 -10.76
CA GLN A 807 -10.80 26.88 -11.07
C GLN A 807 -10.67 27.72 -12.36
N LYS A 808 -11.79 28.01 -13.04
CA LYS A 808 -11.87 28.81 -14.29
C LYS A 808 -11.04 28.24 -15.45
N MET A 809 -10.92 26.91 -15.52
CA MET A 809 -10.23 26.23 -16.62
C MET A 809 -11.15 26.06 -17.84
N GLN A 810 -10.58 26.12 -19.05
CA GLN A 810 -11.34 25.94 -20.29
C GLN A 810 -11.61 24.46 -20.58
N LEU A 811 -12.85 24.16 -20.99
CA LEU A 811 -13.23 22.83 -21.44
C LEU A 811 -13.15 22.76 -22.96
N ILE A 812 -12.13 22.07 -23.47
CA ILE A 812 -11.87 21.86 -24.89
C ILE A 812 -11.80 20.35 -25.16
N SER A 813 -12.38 19.92 -26.28
CA SER A 813 -12.29 18.55 -26.78
C SER A 813 -11.38 18.52 -28.01
N CYS A 814 -10.49 17.54 -28.08
CA CYS A 814 -9.55 17.36 -29.18
C CYS A 814 -10.08 16.46 -30.32
N GLY A 815 -11.36 16.04 -30.25
CA GLY A 815 -11.95 15.17 -31.28
C GLY A 815 -11.26 13.80 -31.35
N MET A 816 -10.67 13.47 -32.51
CA MET A 816 -10.06 12.17 -32.79
C MET A 816 -8.51 12.17 -32.71
N ASP A 817 -7.89 13.25 -32.26
CA ASP A 817 -6.43 13.34 -32.16
C ASP A 817 -5.90 12.67 -30.89
N TRP A 818 -5.67 11.35 -30.97
CA TRP A 818 -5.28 10.52 -29.83
C TRP A 818 -3.87 10.88 -29.32
N ASP A 819 -3.01 11.41 -30.17
CA ASP A 819 -1.64 11.84 -29.83
C ASP A 819 -1.62 12.96 -28.79
N LEU A 820 -2.56 13.90 -28.86
CA LEU A 820 -2.66 14.98 -27.88
C LEU A 820 -2.98 14.43 -26.50
N ILE A 821 -3.89 13.44 -26.44
CA ILE A 821 -4.24 12.74 -25.21
C ILE A 821 -3.03 11.93 -24.71
N ARG A 822 -2.32 11.20 -25.57
CA ARG A 822 -1.12 10.43 -25.21
C ARG A 822 0.00 11.33 -24.68
N LYS A 823 0.23 12.49 -25.31
CA LYS A 823 1.18 13.52 -24.83
C LYS A 823 0.77 14.07 -23.46
N ALA A 824 -0.52 14.36 -23.27
CA ALA A 824 -1.03 14.79 -21.97
C ALA A 824 -0.80 13.71 -20.89
N ILE A 825 -1.09 12.43 -21.18
CA ILE A 825 -0.81 11.28 -20.30
C ILE A 825 0.69 11.21 -19.96
N CYS A 826 1.56 11.37 -20.95
CA CYS A 826 3.01 11.41 -20.77
C CYS A 826 3.43 12.52 -19.79
N SER A 827 2.84 13.71 -19.85
CA SER A 827 3.18 14.82 -18.93
C SER A 827 2.94 14.51 -17.45
N GLY A 828 1.94 13.67 -17.14
CA GLY A 828 1.63 13.23 -15.78
C GLY A 828 2.46 12.02 -15.35
N TYR A 829 2.71 11.08 -16.28
CA TYR A 829 3.31 9.78 -15.98
C TYR A 829 4.74 9.58 -16.51
N TYR A 830 5.43 10.62 -16.99
CA TYR A 830 6.81 10.44 -17.48
C TYR A 830 7.73 9.83 -16.39
N HIS A 831 7.46 10.09 -15.11
CA HIS A 831 8.20 9.50 -13.98
C HIS A 831 7.97 7.98 -13.81
N GLN A 832 6.89 7.48 -14.40
CA GLN A 832 6.43 6.08 -14.44
C GLN A 832 6.54 5.56 -15.88
N ALA A 833 7.74 5.67 -16.45
CA ALA A 833 8.05 5.18 -17.79
C ALA A 833 8.88 3.89 -17.76
N ALA A 834 8.61 2.99 -18.70
CA ALA A 834 9.32 1.73 -18.87
C ALA A 834 9.76 1.52 -20.33
N LYS A 835 10.88 0.85 -20.52
CA LYS A 835 11.48 0.52 -21.82
C LYS A 835 11.42 -0.98 -22.06
N TYR A 836 11.08 -1.38 -23.28
CA TYR A 836 11.08 -2.78 -23.69
C TYR A 836 12.51 -3.36 -23.71
N LYS A 837 12.69 -4.52 -23.06
CA LYS A 837 13.99 -5.24 -23.00
C LYS A 837 14.02 -6.44 -23.95
N GLY A 838 12.86 -6.97 -24.34
CA GLY A 838 12.72 -8.23 -25.08
C GLY A 838 11.98 -9.30 -24.27
N SER A 839 11.49 -10.34 -24.95
CA SER A 839 10.79 -11.48 -24.32
C SER A 839 9.54 -11.10 -23.48
N GLY A 840 8.85 -10.02 -23.85
CA GLY A 840 7.68 -9.54 -23.11
C GLY A 840 8.02 -8.83 -21.78
N GLU A 841 9.29 -8.59 -21.50
CA GLU A 841 9.74 -7.87 -20.31
C GLU A 841 10.11 -6.41 -20.62
N TYR A 842 9.76 -5.54 -19.68
CA TYR A 842 10.08 -4.13 -19.67
C TYR A 842 10.99 -3.82 -18.48
N ILE A 843 11.75 -2.73 -18.56
CA ILE A 843 12.55 -2.20 -17.45
C ILE A 843 12.06 -0.79 -17.16
N ASN A 844 11.75 -0.52 -15.90
CA ASN A 844 11.47 0.84 -15.45
C ASN A 844 12.70 1.74 -15.66
N LEU A 845 12.51 2.90 -16.30
CA LEU A 845 13.63 3.79 -16.67
C LEU A 845 14.35 4.40 -15.47
N ARG A 846 13.68 4.54 -14.32
CA ARG A 846 14.25 5.18 -13.12
C ARG A 846 14.84 4.17 -12.16
N THR A 847 14.06 3.16 -11.79
CA THR A 847 14.46 2.17 -10.77
C THR A 847 15.25 1.00 -11.34
N ASN A 848 15.32 0.89 -12.68
CA ASN A 848 15.87 -0.28 -13.38
C ASN A 848 15.21 -1.61 -12.96
N LEU A 849 13.99 -1.55 -12.41
CA LEU A 849 13.22 -2.72 -12.03
C LEU A 849 12.66 -3.41 -13.27
N ALA A 850 12.82 -4.73 -13.36
CA ALA A 850 12.16 -5.53 -14.39
C ALA A 850 10.66 -5.64 -14.09
N VAL A 851 9.83 -5.31 -15.07
CA VAL A 851 8.37 -5.28 -15.00
C VAL A 851 7.76 -5.97 -16.23
N GLN A 852 6.59 -6.57 -16.08
CA GLN A 852 5.87 -7.21 -17.17
C GLN A 852 4.54 -6.48 -17.43
N LEU A 853 4.05 -6.47 -18.67
CA LEU A 853 2.71 -5.93 -18.94
C LEU A 853 1.67 -6.80 -18.24
N HIS A 854 0.71 -6.17 -17.56
CA HIS A 854 -0.38 -6.92 -16.97
C HIS A 854 -1.20 -7.61 -18.09
N PRO A 855 -1.61 -8.89 -17.93
CA PRO A 855 -2.32 -9.62 -18.98
C PRO A 855 -3.65 -9.00 -19.42
N THR A 856 -4.18 -8.06 -18.63
CA THR A 856 -5.41 -7.34 -19.00
C THR A 856 -5.16 -6.19 -19.96
N SER A 857 -3.92 -5.78 -20.22
CA SER A 857 -3.61 -4.65 -21.10
C SER A 857 -3.90 -5.01 -22.55
N ALA A 858 -4.45 -4.07 -23.33
CA ALA A 858 -4.61 -4.22 -24.78
C ALA A 858 -3.26 -4.39 -25.49
N LEU A 859 -2.20 -3.82 -24.91
CA LEU A 859 -0.83 -3.90 -25.44
C LEU A 859 -0.20 -5.29 -25.25
N TYR A 860 -0.80 -6.16 -24.43
CA TYR A 860 -0.31 -7.53 -24.24
C TYR A 860 -0.51 -8.39 -25.50
N ALA A 861 -1.60 -8.16 -26.24
CA ALA A 861 -1.94 -8.92 -27.44
C ALA A 861 -1.28 -8.38 -28.73
N GLY A 862 -0.70 -7.19 -28.68
CA GLY A 862 -0.13 -6.49 -29.85
C GLY A 862 1.41 -6.53 -29.92
N HIS A 863 1.97 -5.81 -30.90
CA HIS A 863 3.41 -5.59 -30.96
C HIS A 863 3.86 -4.71 -29.77
N PRO A 864 4.83 -5.14 -28.96
CA PRO A 864 5.23 -4.39 -27.78
C PRO A 864 5.94 -3.09 -28.19
N PRO A 865 5.42 -1.91 -27.81
CA PRO A 865 6.09 -0.64 -28.09
C PRO A 865 7.41 -0.51 -27.31
N ASP A 866 8.36 0.22 -27.88
CA ASP A 866 9.68 0.42 -27.27
C ASP A 866 9.62 1.14 -25.92
N TYR A 867 8.74 2.13 -25.79
CA TYR A 867 8.55 2.91 -24.57
C TYR A 867 7.07 3.02 -24.21
N VAL A 868 6.81 2.88 -22.91
CA VAL A 868 5.47 2.97 -22.35
C VAL A 868 5.46 3.79 -21.07
N VAL A 869 4.34 4.48 -20.83
CA VAL A 869 3.99 5.01 -19.51
C VAL A 869 2.86 4.18 -18.91
N TYR A 870 2.83 4.07 -17.59
CA TYR A 870 1.85 3.26 -16.89
C TYR A 870 1.24 4.02 -15.70
N HIS A 871 0.03 3.63 -15.31
CA HIS A 871 -0.68 4.23 -14.17
C HIS A 871 -0.26 3.62 -12.83
N GLU A 872 -0.21 2.28 -12.76
CA GLU A 872 0.01 1.56 -11.50
C GLU A 872 1.01 0.41 -11.65
N LEU A 873 1.77 0.14 -10.59
CA LEU A 873 2.58 -1.06 -10.42
C LEU A 873 1.87 -2.01 -9.46
N ILE A 874 1.65 -3.25 -9.90
CA ILE A 874 1.00 -4.29 -9.13
C ILE A 874 2.01 -5.41 -8.86
N LEU A 875 2.39 -5.61 -7.59
CA LEU A 875 3.18 -6.75 -7.18
C LEU A 875 2.26 -7.93 -6.84
N THR A 876 2.38 -9.03 -7.58
CA THR A 876 1.79 -10.33 -7.23
C THR A 876 2.90 -11.36 -7.05
N SER A 877 3.01 -12.35 -7.95
CA SER A 877 4.20 -13.21 -8.08
C SER A 877 5.33 -12.51 -8.83
N LYS A 878 4.96 -11.65 -9.79
CA LYS A 878 5.84 -10.76 -10.55
C LYS A 878 5.35 -9.32 -10.43
N VAL A 879 6.19 -8.37 -10.83
CA VAL A 879 5.82 -6.96 -10.90
C VAL A 879 5.16 -6.70 -12.25
N PHE A 880 3.88 -6.35 -12.22
CA PHE A 880 3.11 -6.02 -13.40
C PHE A 880 2.85 -4.51 -13.50
N VAL A 881 2.95 -3.94 -14.70
CA VAL A 881 2.46 -2.60 -15.00
C VAL A 881 1.02 -2.68 -15.51
N SER A 882 0.14 -1.87 -14.91
CA SER A 882 -1.27 -1.82 -15.24
C SER A 882 -1.64 -0.47 -15.87
N THR A 883 -2.59 -0.53 -16.80
CA THR A 883 -3.08 0.60 -17.61
C THR A 883 -1.94 1.36 -18.29
N VAL A 884 -1.57 0.86 -19.46
CA VAL A 884 -0.35 1.24 -20.17
C VAL A 884 -0.70 2.04 -21.42
N THR A 885 0.15 3.01 -21.77
CA THR A 885 0.06 3.79 -23.01
C THR A 885 1.42 3.83 -23.69
N ALA A 886 1.45 3.50 -24.99
CA ALA A 886 2.63 3.67 -25.83
C ALA A 886 2.96 5.16 -26.01
N VAL A 887 4.23 5.54 -25.87
CA VAL A 887 4.68 6.93 -25.98
C VAL A 887 5.91 7.05 -26.86
N ASP A 888 6.01 8.17 -27.58
CA ASP A 888 7.21 8.52 -28.33
C ASP A 888 8.34 8.95 -27.37
N PRO A 889 9.58 8.46 -27.55
CA PRO A 889 10.73 8.90 -26.77
C PRO A 889 10.95 10.43 -26.81
N HIS A 890 10.65 11.13 -27.89
CA HIS A 890 10.77 12.60 -27.93
C HIS A 890 9.88 13.27 -26.89
N TRP A 891 8.65 12.78 -26.70
CA TRP A 891 7.73 13.36 -25.72
C TRP A 891 8.24 13.16 -24.29
N LEU A 892 8.89 12.02 -24.02
CA LEU A 892 9.52 11.77 -22.73
C LEU A 892 10.70 12.73 -22.49
N ALA A 893 11.52 13.01 -23.50
CA ALA A 893 12.61 13.97 -23.41
C ALA A 893 12.13 15.42 -23.25
N ASP A 894 11.10 15.82 -23.99
CA ASP A 894 10.57 17.18 -23.96
C ASP A 894 9.85 17.49 -22.63
N LEU A 895 8.97 16.58 -22.19
CA LEU A 895 8.13 16.78 -21.01
C LEU A 895 8.84 16.39 -19.71
N GLY A 896 9.77 15.43 -19.81
CA GLY A 896 10.56 14.91 -18.72
C GLY A 896 12.02 15.31 -18.80
N GLY A 897 12.36 16.48 -19.37
CA GLY A 897 13.74 16.94 -19.58
C GLY A 897 14.62 17.02 -18.32
N VAL A 898 14.00 16.94 -17.13
CA VAL A 898 14.71 16.76 -15.86
C VAL A 898 15.35 15.36 -15.75
N PHE A 899 14.68 14.33 -16.26
CA PHE A 899 15.12 12.94 -16.16
C PHE A 899 15.65 12.38 -17.48
N TYR A 900 15.17 12.88 -18.61
CA TYR A 900 15.39 12.27 -19.90
C TYR A 900 16.03 13.24 -20.89
N SER A 901 17.07 12.78 -21.59
CA SER A 901 17.60 13.46 -22.77
C SER A 901 17.79 12.47 -23.91
N ILE A 902 17.74 12.95 -25.15
CA ILE A 902 17.89 12.11 -26.34
C ILE A 902 19.37 11.81 -26.55
N LYS A 903 19.71 10.53 -26.75
CA LYS A 903 21.07 10.11 -27.10
C LYS A 903 21.30 10.35 -28.60
N GLU A 904 21.84 11.50 -28.95
CA GLU A 904 22.28 11.77 -30.33
C GLU A 904 23.55 10.96 -30.68
N LYS A 905 23.71 10.58 -31.96
CA LYS A 905 24.91 9.87 -32.46
C LYS A 905 26.15 10.76 -32.28
N GLY A 906 26.93 10.50 -31.22
CA GLY A 906 28.11 11.29 -30.83
C GLY A 906 28.19 11.64 -29.34
N TYR A 907 27.17 11.27 -28.55
CA TYR A 907 27.06 11.63 -27.13
C TYR A 907 28.29 11.22 -26.30
N SER A 908 29.05 12.21 -25.81
CA SER A 908 30.20 12.00 -24.95
C SER A 908 29.79 12.01 -23.47
N VAL A 909 30.51 11.29 -22.60
CA VAL A 909 30.39 11.41 -21.13
C VAL A 909 30.52 12.87 -20.66
N ARG A 910 31.18 13.71 -21.47
CA ARG A 910 31.31 15.15 -21.28
C ARG A 910 29.97 15.90 -21.34
N ASP A 911 29.05 15.54 -22.23
CA ASP A 911 27.79 16.26 -22.42
C ASP A 911 26.79 16.00 -21.28
N LYS A 912 26.79 14.77 -20.74
CA LYS A 912 26.07 14.43 -19.50
C LYS A 912 26.54 15.30 -18.33
N ARG A 913 27.86 15.48 -18.21
CA ARG A 913 28.46 16.31 -17.16
C ARG A 913 28.13 17.78 -17.36
N ILE A 914 28.06 18.26 -18.60
CA ILE A 914 27.67 19.64 -18.93
C ILE A 914 26.23 19.91 -18.51
N THR A 915 25.27 19.04 -18.89
CA THR A 915 23.85 19.19 -18.51
C THR A 915 23.68 19.16 -16.99
N GLU A 916 24.35 18.23 -16.29
CA GLU A 916 24.35 18.19 -14.83
C GLU A 916 24.94 19.48 -14.22
N THR A 917 26.02 20.02 -14.77
CA THR A 917 26.61 21.28 -14.27
C THR A 917 25.76 22.51 -14.58
N GLU A 918 25.11 22.59 -15.74
CA GLU A 918 24.21 23.69 -16.09
C GLU A 918 22.97 23.67 -15.22
N PHE A 919 22.40 22.48 -15.01
CA PHE A 919 21.30 22.29 -14.08
C PHE A 919 21.70 22.74 -12.67
N ASN A 920 22.78 22.21 -12.11
CA ASN A 920 23.28 22.60 -10.78
C ASN A 920 23.54 24.11 -10.68
N ARG A 921 24.06 24.74 -11.73
CA ARG A 921 24.29 26.19 -11.79
C ARG A 921 22.98 26.98 -11.77
N LYS A 922 21.97 26.56 -12.53
CA LYS A 922 20.64 27.18 -12.53
C LYS A 922 20.00 27.11 -11.14
N MET A 923 20.12 25.95 -10.49
CA MET A 923 19.62 25.71 -9.13
C MET A 923 20.32 26.60 -8.09
N GLU A 924 21.65 26.76 -8.18
CA GLU A 924 22.41 27.61 -7.27
C GLU A 924 22.05 29.10 -7.42
N ILE A 925 21.79 29.54 -8.64
CA ILE A 925 21.35 30.92 -8.92
C ILE A 925 19.97 31.17 -8.31
N GLU A 926 19.02 30.23 -8.50
CA GLU A 926 17.67 30.35 -7.96
C GLU A 926 17.66 30.34 -6.42
N ALA A 927 18.49 29.48 -5.81
CA ALA A 927 18.64 29.46 -4.36
C ALA A 927 19.20 30.78 -3.81
N LYS A 928 20.21 31.38 -4.46
CA LYS A 928 20.75 32.69 -4.06
C LYS A 928 19.73 33.81 -4.23
N MET A 929 19.00 33.84 -5.35
CA MET A 929 17.95 34.83 -5.58
C MET A 929 16.85 34.74 -4.51
N ALA A 930 16.48 33.53 -4.10
CA ALA A 930 15.48 33.34 -3.06
C ALA A 930 15.98 33.71 -1.66
N GLU A 931 17.24 33.41 -1.32
CA GLU A 931 17.84 33.84 -0.06
C GLU A 931 17.92 35.37 0.03
N ASP A 932 18.30 36.03 -1.05
CA ASP A 932 18.31 37.50 -1.16
C ASP A 932 16.90 38.07 -1.02
N LYS A 933 15.91 37.49 -1.71
CA LYS A 933 14.49 37.88 -1.58
C LYS A 933 13.99 37.72 -0.14
N ARG A 934 14.35 36.64 0.55
CA ARG A 934 13.94 36.39 1.93
C ARG A 934 14.57 37.38 2.89
N ARG A 935 15.85 37.74 2.69
CA ARG A 935 16.52 38.81 3.44
C ARG A 935 15.82 40.16 3.24
N ASP A 936 15.40 40.47 2.02
CA ASP A 936 14.66 41.70 1.73
C ASP A 936 13.26 41.70 2.34
N GLU A 937 12.54 40.56 2.35
CA GLU A 937 11.25 40.41 3.03
C GLU A 937 11.38 40.54 4.55
N ASP A 938 12.35 39.88 5.18
CA ASP A 938 12.62 40.00 6.61
C ASP A 938 13.00 41.43 6.99
N ARG A 939 13.77 42.12 6.12
CA ARG A 939 14.12 43.52 6.31
C ARG A 939 12.89 44.43 6.19
N LYS A 940 12.01 44.21 5.21
CA LYS A 940 10.74 44.94 5.07
C LYS A 940 9.83 44.71 6.27
N TYR A 941 9.70 43.46 6.74
CA TYR A 941 8.91 43.14 7.93
C TYR A 941 9.47 43.80 9.18
N ALA A 942 10.80 43.82 9.35
CA ALA A 942 11.45 44.52 10.45
C ALA A 942 11.28 46.05 10.36
N GLU A 943 11.27 46.62 9.15
CA GLU A 943 10.97 48.04 8.92
C GLU A 943 9.49 48.34 9.22
N GLU A 944 8.55 47.50 8.80
CA GLU A 944 7.12 47.60 9.11
C GLU A 944 6.87 47.51 10.63
N GLU A 945 7.44 46.52 11.31
CA GLU A 945 7.37 46.43 12.79
C GLU A 945 7.92 47.70 13.47
N ARG A 946 9.03 48.25 12.96
CA ARG A 946 9.61 49.50 13.49
C ARG A 946 8.70 50.69 13.25
N THR A 947 8.02 50.76 12.10
CA THR A 947 7.06 51.83 11.80
C THR A 947 5.79 51.71 12.64
N VAL A 948 5.29 50.50 12.89
CA VAL A 948 4.16 50.23 13.78
C VAL A 948 4.53 50.60 15.22
N LYS A 949 5.72 50.20 15.71
CA LYS A 949 6.24 50.61 17.03
C LYS A 949 6.42 52.13 17.13
N LYS A 950 6.83 52.82 16.06
CA LYS A 950 6.91 54.29 16.01
C LYS A 950 5.53 54.97 16.03
N LYS A 951 4.53 54.43 15.32
CA LYS A 951 3.15 54.95 15.33
C LYS A 951 2.48 54.78 16.70
N ILE A 952 2.68 53.64 17.36
CA ILE A 952 2.20 53.41 18.73
C ILE A 952 2.89 54.38 19.72
N GLY A 953 4.14 54.77 19.44
CA GLY A 953 4.86 55.78 20.23
C GLY A 953 4.41 57.23 20.01
N SER A 954 3.74 57.58 18.91
CA SER A 954 3.32 58.96 18.63
C SER A 954 1.89 59.29 19.06
N ASP A 955 1.00 58.30 19.21
CA ASP A 955 -0.39 58.50 19.64
C ASP A 955 -0.60 58.44 21.17
N GLY A 956 0.47 58.24 21.94
CA GLY A 956 0.46 58.34 23.40
C GLY A 956 0.44 59.78 23.91
N LYS A 957 -0.72 60.44 23.90
CA LYS A 957 -0.94 61.66 24.70
C LYS A 957 -0.59 61.36 26.16
N LYS A 958 0.39 62.13 26.68
CA LYS A 958 0.88 62.12 28.06
C LYS A 958 -0.27 62.09 29.08
N PHE A 959 -0.43 60.97 29.78
CA PHE A 959 -0.94 60.97 31.14
C PHE A 959 0.24 60.85 32.08
N VAL A 960 0.56 61.96 32.75
CA VAL A 960 1.51 62.00 33.86
C VAL A 960 0.76 61.47 35.08
N THR A 961 1.11 60.28 35.56
CA THR A 961 0.82 59.85 36.93
C THR A 961 2.14 59.68 37.67
N GLN A 962 2.35 60.58 38.64
CA GLN A 962 3.39 60.43 39.64
C GLN A 962 3.06 59.21 40.51
N GLY A 963 4.00 58.28 40.63
CA GLY A 963 3.85 57.09 41.47
C GLY A 963 5.14 56.29 41.48
N ALA A 964 6.07 56.70 42.34
CA ALA A 964 7.35 56.04 42.52
C ALA A 964 7.20 54.64 43.14
N VAL A 965 7.69 53.61 42.46
CA VAL A 965 8.08 52.35 43.11
C VAL A 965 9.40 51.86 42.49
N LYS A 966 10.48 51.98 43.25
CA LYS A 966 11.79 51.36 42.95
C LYS A 966 11.68 49.84 43.16
N LYS A 967 12.18 49.05 42.21
CA LYS A 967 12.63 47.66 42.44
C LYS A 967 14.00 47.43 41.79
N PRO A 968 14.80 46.48 42.34
CA PRO A 968 16.25 46.63 42.44
C PRO A 968 17.02 46.06 41.24
N VAL A 969 18.23 46.60 41.07
CA VAL A 969 19.24 46.22 40.09
C VAL A 969 19.87 44.88 40.49
N ILE A 970 19.74 43.85 39.64
CA ILE A 970 20.60 42.65 39.68
C ILE A 970 21.70 42.83 38.63
N LYS A 971 22.93 43.04 39.09
CA LYS A 971 24.14 43.08 38.24
C LYS A 971 24.41 41.67 37.67
N ARG A 972 24.41 41.53 36.34
CA ARG A 972 25.04 40.41 35.64
C ARG A 972 26.55 40.45 35.89
N ARG A 973 27.11 39.43 36.55
CA ARG A 973 28.54 39.16 36.57
C ARG A 973 29.00 38.75 35.16
N GLY A 974 30.08 39.36 34.72
CA GLY A 974 30.69 39.16 33.41
C GLY A 974 31.36 37.80 33.26
N ARG A 975 31.52 37.42 31.99
CA ARG A 975 32.43 36.39 31.49
C ARG A 975 33.86 36.65 32.00
N GLY A 976 34.55 35.59 32.37
CA GLY A 976 36.00 35.56 32.57
C GLY A 976 36.53 34.17 32.27
N PHE A 977 37.24 34.09 31.15
CA PHE A 977 38.09 33.01 30.59
C PHE A 977 37.45 31.69 30.20
#